data_AF-A0A9W9IEV6-F1
#
_entry.id   AF-A0A9W9IEV6-F1
#
_cell.length_a   1.000
_cell.length_b   1.000
_cell.length_c   1.000
_cell.angle_alpha   90.00
_cell.angle_beta   90.00
_cell.angle_gamma   90.00
#
_symmetry.space_group_name_H-M   'P 1'
#
loop_
_entity.id
_entity.type
_entity.pdbx_description
1 polymer ?
#
loop_
_entity_poly.entity_id
_entity_poly.type
_entity_poly.pdbx_seq_one_letter_code
_entity_poly.pdbx_strand_id
1 'polypeptide(L)'
;MAAQASEKLQQLDLNGQPGAQADAPAGGQAVPGEAEDDSDDDQEEGDGAPDAGATGAAKKKKKRKSKKKKKGGAKVQSSPPRVPVSNLFPNNQYPEGEIVEYKNDNAYRTTNEEKRYLDRMNNDFLQEYRQGAEVHRQVRQYAQKNIKPGQTLTEIAEGIEDSVRALTGHSGLEEGDNLKGGMGFPCGLSINHCAAHYSPNAGNKMVLNQGDVMKVDFGAHLNGRIVDSAFTMSFDPVYDPLLEAVKDATNTGIREAGIDVRMSDIGAAIQEAMESYEVELNGTMYPVKCIRNLNGHNIEQHRIHGGKSVPIVKGSDQTKMEEGEVFAIETFGSTGKGYVREDMECSHYALAPDAPNVPLRLSSAKNLLNVIQKNFGTLPFCRRYLDRLGQDKYLLGLNNLVSSGIVQDYPPLCDIKGSYTAQFEHISAKPHWTIELSRVAPRGECLPPFPVRSFPPCQHSSPALLSLIMPSVVETASPHLRVAATKASSPAATEAPSARISPPETSSVEDHFFWTYTEEPHRSRRQAIIKAHPEVTKLCGPEPLTKWVVLLVVSIQLTCAYLLRNTSILDWRFLATAYVVGATSNQNLFLAIHEISHNLAFRSPLANRILAIFANLPIGLPYSAAFRPYHLTHHKSLGVTGLDTDLPTALEAFFLNSLLGKTFFCTFQILFYAVRPMFVYSPPFTSIHLLNLAVQLSFDYALTRFTGSLQPFYYFIASSFLAGSLHPCAGHFIAEHYFFSNVKSGGTESLAQLKQKPATKVDASHPLSGLAPPETYSYYGPLNILTYNVGLHNEHHDFPAVPWTRLHKLHSIAREFYEPLPCHRSWVWVIWTFILDKNVGPWCRVKRAQGGRVVGGGSTGKTSTGRGGEGISAASAGPAGEEGDGWKESEIQC
;
A
#
# COMPACT_ATOMS: atom_id res chain seq x y z
N MET A 1 -53.18 -23.33 -30.57
CA MET A 1 -51.95 -22.56 -30.91
C MET A 1 -50.75 -23.49 -30.67
N ALA A 2 -50.60 -24.63 -31.34
CA ALA A 2 -50.58 -24.81 -32.81
C ALA A 2 -49.53 -23.87 -33.42
N ALA A 3 -48.27 -24.26 -33.68
CA ALA A 3 -47.67 -25.45 -34.32
C ALA A 3 -47.58 -25.33 -35.86
N GLN A 4 -46.43 -24.86 -36.33
CA GLN A 4 -45.83 -24.93 -37.67
C GLN A 4 -44.48 -24.18 -37.59
N ALA A 5 -43.39 -24.58 -38.23
CA ALA A 5 -43.12 -25.83 -38.96
C ALA A 5 -41.64 -26.21 -38.83
N SER A 6 -41.34 -27.50 -38.93
CA SER A 6 -39.99 -28.03 -39.20
C SER A 6 -39.99 -28.69 -40.60
N GLU A 7 -38.82 -29.15 -41.02
CA GLU A 7 -38.57 -30.04 -42.17
C GLU A 7 -38.89 -29.50 -43.57
N LYS A 8 -37.81 -29.21 -44.32
CA LYS A 8 -37.66 -29.78 -45.67
C LYS A 8 -36.22 -30.22 -45.94
N LEU A 9 -36.05 -31.54 -45.88
CA LEU A 9 -35.20 -32.40 -46.73
C LEU A 9 -33.67 -32.23 -46.70
N GLN A 10 -33.02 -33.38 -46.53
CA GLN A 10 -31.60 -33.65 -46.69
C GLN A 10 -31.28 -34.08 -48.14
N GLN A 11 -30.03 -34.55 -48.33
CA GLN A 11 -29.50 -35.37 -49.44
C GLN A 11 -29.10 -34.64 -50.72
N LEU A 12 -27.77 -34.58 -50.93
CA LEU A 12 -27.13 -35.13 -52.13
C LEU A 12 -25.72 -35.65 -51.77
N ASP A 13 -25.47 -36.89 -52.19
CA ASP A 13 -24.25 -37.71 -52.07
C ASP A 13 -23.16 -37.30 -53.10
N LEU A 14 -21.90 -37.78 -53.16
CA LEU A 14 -20.96 -38.50 -52.26
C LEU A 14 -19.54 -38.47 -52.91
N ASN A 15 -18.49 -38.85 -52.15
CA ASN A 15 -17.19 -39.42 -52.59
C ASN A 15 -16.23 -38.59 -53.49
N GLY A 16 -14.91 -38.63 -53.21
CA GLY A 16 -13.90 -38.12 -54.16
C GLY A 16 -12.47 -37.79 -53.66
N GLN A 17 -11.73 -38.78 -53.14
CA GLN A 17 -10.25 -38.77 -53.10
C GLN A 17 -9.75 -40.09 -53.75
N PRO A 18 -8.48 -40.27 -54.20
CA PRO A 18 -7.26 -39.48 -53.88
C PRO A 18 -6.29 -39.20 -55.08
N GLY A 19 -5.11 -38.62 -54.79
CA GLY A 19 -3.84 -39.08 -55.41
C GLY A 19 -2.92 -38.06 -56.13
N ALA A 20 -1.59 -38.26 -55.96
CA ALA A 20 -0.42 -37.65 -56.63
C ALA A 20 -0.24 -36.11 -56.52
N GLN A 21 0.90 -35.54 -56.10
CA GLN A 21 2.32 -35.63 -56.54
C GLN A 21 2.62 -35.06 -57.94
N ALA A 22 3.20 -33.85 -57.98
CA ALA A 22 4.34 -33.50 -58.85
C ALA A 22 5.03 -32.19 -58.37
N ASP A 23 6.35 -32.19 -58.56
CA ASP A 23 7.42 -31.25 -58.21
C ASP A 23 7.27 -29.73 -58.55
N ALA A 24 8.13 -28.93 -57.91
CA ALA A 24 8.46 -27.56 -58.33
C ALA A 24 9.57 -27.55 -59.42
N PRO A 25 9.84 -26.40 -60.08
CA PRO A 25 10.98 -25.59 -59.62
C PRO A 25 10.75 -24.06 -59.72
N ALA A 26 11.80 -23.25 -59.52
CA ALA A 26 11.73 -21.81 -59.29
C ALA A 26 12.51 -20.93 -60.29
N GLY A 27 12.15 -19.65 -60.35
CA GLY A 27 12.89 -18.56 -61.03
C GLY A 27 12.60 -18.41 -62.54
N GLY A 28 12.69 -17.21 -63.14
CA GLY A 28 12.88 -15.87 -62.56
C GLY A 28 13.39 -14.85 -63.61
N GLN A 29 13.00 -13.57 -63.47
CA GLN A 29 13.44 -12.38 -64.26
C GLN A 29 13.06 -12.36 -65.77
N ALA A 30 12.90 -11.22 -66.46
CA ALA A 30 12.51 -9.84 -66.08
C ALA A 30 12.23 -8.97 -67.35
N VAL A 31 11.46 -7.85 -67.20
CA VAL A 31 11.25 -6.68 -68.12
C VAL A 31 10.82 -6.93 -69.59
N PRO A 32 10.39 -5.89 -70.37
CA PRO A 32 9.67 -4.63 -70.08
C PRO A 32 8.27 -4.61 -70.77
N GLY A 33 7.41 -3.57 -70.76
CA GLY A 33 7.43 -2.22 -70.16
C GLY A 33 6.19 -1.38 -70.61
N GLU A 34 6.26 -0.05 -70.43
CA GLU A 34 5.25 1.00 -70.81
C GLU A 34 3.95 1.05 -69.96
N ALA A 35 3.39 2.21 -69.56
CA ALA A 35 3.90 3.60 -69.45
C ALA A 35 2.96 4.48 -68.58
N GLU A 36 3.45 5.68 -68.17
CA GLU A 36 2.77 6.84 -67.52
C GLU A 36 2.31 6.65 -66.05
N ASP A 37 2.76 7.39 -65.01
CA ASP A 37 3.02 8.84 -64.75
C ASP A 37 1.80 9.54 -64.07
N ASP A 38 1.87 10.52 -63.16
CA ASP A 38 2.89 11.13 -62.24
C ASP A 38 2.11 12.17 -61.37
N SER A 39 2.50 12.80 -60.24
CA SER A 39 3.43 12.66 -59.08
C SER A 39 2.98 13.75 -58.04
N ASP A 40 3.59 14.06 -56.88
CA ASP A 40 4.81 13.62 -56.16
C ASP A 40 4.60 13.83 -54.63
N ASP A 41 5.54 13.37 -53.79
CA ASP A 41 5.63 13.65 -52.33
C ASP A 41 6.38 15.01 -52.08
N ASP A 42 6.97 15.42 -50.94
CA ASP A 42 7.14 14.87 -49.58
C ASP A 42 7.34 16.01 -48.50
N GLN A 43 8.01 15.69 -47.39
CA GLN A 43 8.18 16.42 -46.12
C GLN A 43 9.23 17.57 -46.06
N GLU A 44 9.38 18.11 -44.83
CA GLU A 44 10.58 18.71 -44.19
C GLU A 44 10.72 20.25 -44.04
N GLU A 45 11.80 20.63 -43.32
CA GLU A 45 12.02 21.82 -42.49
C GLU A 45 12.19 23.16 -43.29
N GLY A 46 12.21 24.36 -42.69
CA GLY A 46 12.03 24.80 -41.30
C GLY A 46 12.50 26.26 -41.09
N ASP A 47 12.23 26.80 -39.89
CA ASP A 47 12.69 28.08 -39.34
C ASP A 47 12.36 29.41 -40.09
N GLY A 48 12.43 30.55 -39.39
CA GLY A 48 12.36 31.90 -39.99
C GLY A 48 11.20 32.81 -39.55
N ALA A 49 11.48 33.68 -38.58
CA ALA A 49 10.72 34.92 -38.29
C ALA A 49 11.50 36.16 -38.85
N PRO A 50 11.03 37.44 -38.77
CA PRO A 50 9.82 37.95 -38.11
C PRO A 50 9.05 39.12 -38.82
N ASP A 51 7.95 39.56 -38.19
CA ASP A 51 7.44 40.94 -38.02
C ASP A 51 6.82 41.82 -39.17
N ALA A 52 5.97 42.75 -38.71
CA ALA A 52 5.61 44.10 -39.22
C ALA A 52 4.75 44.33 -40.50
N GLY A 53 3.76 45.25 -40.37
CA GLY A 53 3.06 45.96 -41.47
C GLY A 53 1.65 45.46 -41.82
N ALA A 54 0.54 45.90 -41.20
CA ALA A 54 -0.14 47.21 -41.37
C ALA A 54 -0.47 47.52 -42.87
N THR A 55 -1.71 47.73 -43.35
CA THR A 55 -2.88 48.46 -42.79
C THR A 55 -4.20 48.14 -43.55
N GLY A 56 -5.38 48.44 -42.96
CA GLY A 56 -6.66 48.73 -43.64
C GLY A 56 -7.40 47.64 -44.46
N ALA A 57 -8.74 47.62 -44.62
CA ALA A 57 -9.81 48.38 -43.94
C ALA A 57 -11.20 47.70 -44.03
N ALA A 58 -11.93 47.65 -42.91
CA ALA A 58 -13.39 47.71 -42.70
C ALA A 58 -14.43 46.84 -43.47
N LYS A 59 -15.51 46.44 -42.72
CA LYS A 59 -16.87 45.97 -43.16
C LYS A 59 -16.92 44.56 -43.82
N LYS A 60 -17.64 43.54 -43.32
CA LYS A 60 -18.92 43.46 -42.54
C LYS A 60 -18.96 42.23 -41.61
N LYS A 61 -19.62 42.34 -40.45
CA LYS A 61 -19.97 41.17 -39.60
C LYS A 61 -21.05 40.30 -40.28
N LYS A 62 -20.79 38.99 -40.45
CA LYS A 62 -21.81 37.97 -40.78
C LYS A 62 -21.65 36.79 -39.82
N LYS A 63 -22.65 36.49 -38.98
CA LYS A 63 -22.59 35.42 -37.96
C LYS A 63 -22.38 34.05 -38.64
N ARG A 64 -21.19 33.44 -38.51
CA ARG A 64 -21.02 31.99 -38.76
C ARG A 64 -21.66 31.23 -37.60
N LYS A 65 -22.60 30.34 -37.89
CA LYS A 65 -23.16 29.40 -36.90
C LYS A 65 -22.03 28.49 -36.40
N SER A 66 -21.98 28.21 -35.10
CA SER A 66 -21.10 27.17 -34.56
C SER A 66 -21.46 25.82 -35.18
N LYS A 67 -20.48 25.07 -35.70
CA LYS A 67 -20.69 23.67 -36.04
C LYS A 67 -21.09 22.95 -34.75
N LYS A 68 -22.28 22.33 -34.70
CA LYS A 68 -22.65 21.42 -33.61
C LYS A 68 -21.58 20.33 -33.53
N LYS A 69 -20.82 20.28 -32.44
CA LYS A 69 -19.99 19.12 -32.08
C LYS A 69 -20.98 17.95 -31.95
N LYS A 70 -20.92 16.94 -32.83
CA LYS A 70 -21.72 15.72 -32.66
C LYS A 70 -21.37 15.17 -31.27
N LYS A 71 -22.37 14.88 -30.43
CA LYS A 71 -22.15 13.96 -29.32
C LYS A 71 -21.71 12.64 -29.96
N GLY A 72 -20.53 12.15 -29.62
CA GLY A 72 -20.21 10.74 -29.87
C GLY A 72 -21.22 9.88 -29.11
N GLY A 73 -21.63 8.75 -29.69
CA GLY A 73 -22.28 7.71 -28.91
C GLY A 73 -21.32 7.16 -27.85
N ALA A 74 -21.83 6.51 -26.82
CA ALA A 74 -20.99 5.70 -25.95
C ALA A 74 -20.25 4.65 -26.79
N LYS A 75 -18.96 4.43 -26.53
CA LYS A 75 -18.24 3.29 -27.11
C LYS A 75 -18.88 2.02 -26.55
N VAL A 76 -19.09 1.02 -27.40
CA VAL A 76 -19.65 -0.29 -27.02
C VAL A 76 -18.54 -1.34 -27.17
N GLN A 77 -18.54 -2.34 -26.29
CA GLN A 77 -17.59 -3.46 -26.36
C GLN A 77 -17.83 -4.32 -27.62
N SER A 78 -16.76 -4.89 -28.16
CA SER A 78 -16.79 -5.80 -29.31
C SER A 78 -17.01 -7.27 -28.91
N SER A 79 -17.19 -8.16 -29.89
CA SER A 79 -17.19 -9.61 -29.69
C SER A 79 -16.26 -10.25 -30.75
N PRO A 80 -15.10 -10.83 -30.39
CA PRO A 80 -14.53 -10.93 -29.03
C PRO A 80 -14.25 -9.55 -28.42
N PRO A 81 -14.22 -9.41 -27.08
CA PRO A 81 -13.98 -8.13 -26.44
C PRO A 81 -12.53 -7.69 -26.67
N ARG A 82 -12.37 -6.49 -27.23
CA ARG A 82 -11.10 -5.89 -27.67
C ARG A 82 -11.02 -4.37 -27.45
N VAL A 83 -12.08 -3.74 -26.91
CA VAL A 83 -12.06 -2.32 -26.52
C VAL A 83 -11.58 -2.21 -25.06
N PRO A 84 -10.52 -1.43 -24.76
CA PRO A 84 -10.07 -1.23 -23.38
C PRO A 84 -11.17 -0.71 -22.46
N VAL A 85 -11.25 -1.19 -21.23
CA VAL A 85 -12.30 -0.80 -20.27
C VAL A 85 -12.21 0.70 -19.94
N SER A 86 -11.00 1.27 -19.90
CA SER A 86 -10.76 2.73 -19.80
C SER A 86 -11.39 3.54 -20.95
N ASN A 87 -11.55 2.96 -22.13
CA ASN A 87 -12.25 3.59 -23.26
C ASN A 87 -13.79 3.53 -23.14
N LEU A 88 -14.33 2.61 -22.35
CA LEU A 88 -15.76 2.49 -22.05
C LEU A 88 -16.17 3.43 -20.90
N PHE A 89 -15.27 3.64 -19.92
CA PHE A 89 -15.47 4.48 -18.73
C PHE A 89 -14.49 5.67 -18.73
N PRO A 90 -14.63 6.66 -19.63
CA PRO A 90 -13.66 7.77 -19.83
C PRO A 90 -13.63 8.81 -18.70
N ASN A 91 -14.38 8.59 -17.62
CA ASN A 91 -14.36 9.33 -16.36
C ASN A 91 -13.58 8.60 -15.25
N ASN A 92 -12.97 7.44 -15.55
CA ASN A 92 -12.26 6.57 -14.60
C ASN A 92 -13.11 6.14 -13.39
N GLN A 93 -14.43 5.96 -13.60
CA GLN A 93 -15.35 5.42 -12.60
C GLN A 93 -15.89 4.08 -13.11
N TYR A 94 -15.38 3.00 -12.55
CA TYR A 94 -15.73 1.63 -12.95
C TYR A 94 -16.88 1.07 -12.09
N PRO A 95 -17.67 0.09 -12.58
CA PRO A 95 -18.81 -0.44 -11.83
C PRO A 95 -18.40 -1.04 -10.48
N GLU A 96 -19.19 -0.75 -9.45
CA GLU A 96 -18.95 -1.25 -8.09
C GLU A 96 -19.33 -2.74 -7.98
N GLY A 97 -18.58 -3.47 -7.14
CA GLY A 97 -18.91 -4.85 -6.76
C GLY A 97 -20.21 -4.95 -5.96
N GLU A 98 -20.67 -6.17 -5.69
CA GLU A 98 -21.77 -6.39 -4.75
C GLU A 98 -21.30 -6.01 -3.33
N ILE A 99 -22.05 -5.16 -2.62
CA ILE A 99 -21.70 -4.73 -1.26
C ILE A 99 -22.46 -5.60 -0.27
N VAL A 100 -21.74 -6.26 0.63
CA VAL A 100 -22.29 -7.17 1.64
C VAL A 100 -22.01 -6.61 3.03
N GLU A 101 -23.07 -6.49 3.84
CA GLU A 101 -22.96 -6.04 5.22
C GLU A 101 -22.35 -7.12 6.12
N TYR A 102 -21.48 -6.72 7.05
CA TYR A 102 -20.90 -7.64 8.03
C TYR A 102 -21.94 -8.10 9.06
N LYS A 103 -21.87 -9.36 9.48
CA LYS A 103 -22.73 -9.92 10.53
C LYS A 103 -22.54 -9.25 11.90
N ASN A 104 -23.54 -9.44 12.76
CA ASN A 104 -23.60 -9.03 14.17
C ASN A 104 -23.53 -7.50 14.36
N ASP A 105 -23.05 -7.02 15.51
CA ASP A 105 -23.06 -5.60 15.90
C ASP A 105 -22.22 -4.65 15.02
N ASN A 106 -21.66 -5.13 13.90
CA ASN A 106 -20.91 -4.33 12.92
C ASN A 106 -21.76 -3.31 12.15
N ALA A 107 -23.07 -3.22 12.37
CA ALA A 107 -23.95 -2.22 11.75
C ALA A 107 -23.51 -0.75 12.00
N TYR A 108 -22.66 -0.47 12.99
CA TYR A 108 -22.01 0.83 13.13
C TYR A 108 -21.04 1.15 11.97
N ARG A 109 -20.38 0.15 11.37
CA ARG A 109 -19.55 0.34 10.16
C ARG A 109 -20.42 0.74 8.97
N THR A 110 -21.63 0.18 8.88
CA THR A 110 -22.67 0.49 7.88
C THR A 110 -23.17 1.92 7.99
N THR A 111 -23.60 2.33 9.19
CA THR A 111 -24.35 3.59 9.39
C THR A 111 -23.48 4.80 9.73
N ASN A 112 -22.27 4.60 10.27
CA ASN A 112 -21.39 5.71 10.65
C ASN A 112 -20.81 6.39 9.40
N GLU A 113 -21.17 7.67 9.23
CA GLU A 113 -20.66 8.53 8.16
C GLU A 113 -19.13 8.68 8.17
N GLU A 114 -18.47 8.43 9.30
CA GLU A 114 -17.01 8.30 9.43
C GLU A 114 -16.43 7.20 8.57
N LYS A 115 -16.88 5.96 8.81
CA LYS A 115 -16.38 4.81 8.06
C LYS A 115 -16.75 4.96 6.58
N ARG A 116 -17.93 5.49 6.25
CA ARG A 116 -18.31 5.85 4.87
C ARG A 116 -17.51 7.00 4.24
N TYR A 117 -16.90 7.89 5.02
CA TYR A 117 -16.07 8.99 4.51
C TYR A 117 -14.61 8.56 4.34
N LEU A 118 -14.06 7.82 5.31
CA LEU A 118 -12.75 7.15 5.21
C LEU A 118 -12.72 6.19 4.01
N ASP A 119 -13.80 5.43 3.80
CA ASP A 119 -14.00 4.59 2.61
C ASP A 119 -13.93 5.41 1.31
N ARG A 120 -14.58 6.59 1.26
CA ARG A 120 -14.49 7.49 0.09
C ARG A 120 -13.12 8.16 -0.11
N MET A 121 -12.25 8.20 0.91
CA MET A 121 -10.92 8.83 0.84
C MET A 121 -9.78 7.83 0.60
N ASN A 122 -9.85 6.63 1.18
CA ASN A 122 -8.74 5.66 1.12
C ASN A 122 -8.85 4.71 -0.10
N ASN A 123 -10.00 4.67 -0.79
CA ASN A 123 -10.30 3.67 -1.82
C ASN A 123 -9.86 4.04 -3.27
N ASP A 124 -8.89 4.92 -3.48
CA ASP A 124 -8.32 5.16 -4.81
C ASP A 124 -7.82 3.86 -5.46
N PHE A 125 -7.19 2.98 -4.67
CA PHE A 125 -6.73 1.66 -5.11
C PHE A 125 -7.90 0.70 -5.47
N LEU A 126 -9.12 0.94 -4.97
CA LEU A 126 -10.28 0.17 -5.41
C LEU A 126 -10.69 0.51 -6.84
N GLN A 127 -10.34 1.67 -7.41
CA GLN A 127 -10.64 1.92 -8.83
C GLN A 127 -9.82 0.99 -9.73
N GLU A 128 -8.57 0.68 -9.36
CA GLU A 128 -7.73 -0.29 -10.05
C GLU A 128 -8.34 -1.70 -9.99
N TYR A 129 -8.77 -2.14 -8.79
CA TYR A 129 -9.50 -3.39 -8.61
C TYR A 129 -10.84 -3.43 -9.35
N ARG A 130 -11.64 -2.34 -9.34
CA ARG A 130 -12.92 -2.26 -10.06
C ARG A 130 -12.74 -2.27 -11.57
N GLN A 131 -11.66 -1.68 -12.08
CA GLN A 131 -11.25 -1.79 -13.49
C GLN A 131 -10.89 -3.24 -13.82
N GLY A 132 -10.01 -3.88 -13.04
CA GLY A 132 -9.62 -5.28 -13.22
C GLY A 132 -10.81 -6.23 -13.15
N ALA A 133 -11.78 -5.95 -12.27
CA ALA A 133 -12.99 -6.73 -12.14
C ALA A 133 -13.97 -6.51 -13.29
N GLU A 134 -14.02 -5.31 -13.88
CA GLU A 134 -14.79 -5.09 -15.10
C GLU A 134 -14.16 -5.76 -16.33
N VAL A 135 -12.82 -5.79 -16.41
CA VAL A 135 -12.10 -6.65 -17.37
C VAL A 135 -12.53 -8.10 -17.16
N HIS A 136 -12.36 -8.63 -15.95
CA HIS A 136 -12.68 -10.02 -15.62
C HIS A 136 -14.16 -10.37 -15.90
N ARG A 137 -15.12 -9.49 -15.55
CA ARG A 137 -16.55 -9.69 -15.84
C ARG A 137 -16.81 -9.83 -17.34
N GLN A 138 -16.26 -8.95 -18.17
CA GLN A 138 -16.47 -8.98 -19.62
C GLN A 138 -15.77 -10.19 -20.26
N VAL A 139 -14.56 -10.55 -19.82
CA VAL A 139 -13.85 -11.74 -20.31
C VAL A 139 -14.54 -13.04 -19.86
N ARG A 140 -15.02 -13.13 -18.62
CA ARG A 140 -15.81 -14.28 -18.12
C ARG A 140 -17.10 -14.48 -18.92
N GLN A 141 -17.84 -13.40 -19.21
CA GLN A 141 -19.04 -13.46 -20.06
C GLN A 141 -18.72 -13.93 -21.49
N TYR A 142 -17.60 -13.48 -22.05
CA TYR A 142 -17.11 -13.96 -23.35
C TYR A 142 -16.75 -15.45 -23.28
N ALA A 143 -15.99 -15.88 -22.27
CA ALA A 143 -15.59 -17.28 -22.06
C ALA A 143 -16.81 -18.20 -21.93
N GLN A 144 -17.72 -17.93 -20.98
CA GLN A 144 -18.94 -18.71 -20.76
C GLN A 144 -19.79 -18.85 -22.03
N LYS A 145 -19.88 -17.79 -22.84
CA LYS A 145 -20.62 -17.81 -24.11
C LYS A 145 -19.92 -18.63 -25.19
N ASN A 146 -18.60 -18.51 -25.34
CA ASN A 146 -17.88 -19.00 -26.52
C ASN A 146 -17.16 -20.35 -26.32
N ILE A 147 -16.76 -20.70 -25.09
CA ILE A 147 -16.15 -22.01 -24.80
C ILE A 147 -17.14 -23.14 -25.10
N LYS A 148 -16.73 -24.12 -25.90
CA LYS A 148 -17.52 -25.31 -26.27
C LYS A 148 -16.62 -26.55 -26.39
N PRO A 149 -17.17 -27.76 -26.19
CA PRO A 149 -16.48 -29.00 -26.54
C PRO A 149 -16.00 -29.02 -27.99
N GLY A 150 -14.86 -29.66 -28.24
CA GLY A 150 -14.18 -29.70 -29.54
C GLY A 150 -13.09 -28.63 -29.72
N GLN A 151 -13.03 -27.60 -28.87
CA GLN A 151 -11.90 -26.65 -28.83
C GLN A 151 -10.70 -27.22 -28.08
N THR A 152 -9.49 -26.86 -28.52
CA THR A 152 -8.28 -27.11 -27.74
C THR A 152 -8.21 -26.17 -26.53
N LEU A 153 -7.55 -26.60 -25.46
CA LEU A 153 -7.35 -25.76 -24.28
C LEU A 153 -6.42 -24.57 -24.59
N THR A 154 -5.54 -24.69 -25.58
CA THR A 154 -4.68 -23.60 -26.07
C THR A 154 -5.51 -22.46 -26.66
N GLU A 155 -6.46 -22.76 -27.56
CA GLU A 155 -7.37 -21.76 -28.15
C GLU A 155 -8.24 -21.07 -27.08
N ILE A 156 -8.67 -21.81 -26.05
CA ILE A 156 -9.44 -21.26 -24.93
C ILE A 156 -8.58 -20.30 -24.10
N ALA A 157 -7.36 -20.72 -23.73
CA ALA A 157 -6.45 -19.91 -22.93
C ALA A 157 -6.05 -18.61 -23.68
N GLU A 158 -5.63 -18.73 -24.93
CA GLU A 158 -5.24 -17.57 -25.75
C GLU A 158 -6.43 -16.63 -26.01
N GLY A 159 -7.62 -17.19 -26.25
CA GLY A 159 -8.86 -16.42 -26.40
C GLY A 159 -9.23 -15.59 -25.16
N ILE A 160 -9.06 -16.15 -23.96
CA ILE A 160 -9.25 -15.45 -22.67
C ILE A 160 -8.16 -14.38 -22.48
N GLU A 161 -6.90 -14.76 -22.62
CA GLU A 161 -5.77 -13.90 -22.28
C GLU A 161 -5.63 -12.68 -23.21
N ASP A 162 -5.82 -12.85 -24.53
CA ASP A 162 -5.83 -11.72 -25.45
C ASP A 162 -7.04 -10.81 -25.25
N SER A 163 -8.14 -11.36 -24.72
CA SER A 163 -9.25 -10.55 -24.22
C SER A 163 -8.89 -9.75 -22.98
N VAL A 164 -8.14 -10.30 -22.01
CA VAL A 164 -7.64 -9.54 -20.84
C VAL A 164 -6.64 -8.46 -21.25
N ARG A 165 -5.63 -8.81 -22.06
CA ARG A 165 -4.61 -7.89 -22.59
C ARG A 165 -5.25 -6.70 -23.33
N ALA A 166 -6.21 -6.97 -24.22
CA ALA A 166 -6.93 -5.92 -24.94
C ALA A 166 -7.87 -5.07 -24.06
N LEU A 167 -8.41 -5.61 -22.97
CA LEU A 167 -9.34 -4.88 -22.09
C LEU A 167 -8.65 -4.09 -20.97
N THR A 168 -7.49 -4.54 -20.49
CA THR A 168 -6.58 -3.72 -19.67
C THR A 168 -5.94 -2.60 -20.50
N GLY A 169 -5.64 -2.89 -21.77
CA GLY A 169 -4.90 -2.00 -22.69
C GLY A 169 -3.39 -2.27 -22.69
N HIS A 170 -2.93 -3.32 -22.01
CA HIS A 170 -1.53 -3.71 -21.90
C HIS A 170 -1.27 -4.99 -22.70
N SER A 171 -0.36 -4.89 -23.67
CA SER A 171 -0.07 -5.97 -24.62
C SER A 171 0.86 -7.03 -24.03
N GLY A 172 1.65 -6.65 -23.02
CA GLY A 172 2.63 -7.52 -22.39
C GLY A 172 3.78 -7.94 -23.32
N LEU A 173 4.10 -7.13 -24.33
CA LEU A 173 5.22 -7.34 -25.27
C LEU A 173 6.37 -6.35 -25.06
N GLU A 174 6.08 -5.13 -24.61
CA GLU A 174 7.10 -4.16 -24.20
C GLU A 174 7.63 -4.48 -22.80
N GLU A 175 8.91 -4.20 -22.56
CA GLU A 175 9.56 -4.45 -21.28
C GLU A 175 8.85 -3.68 -20.15
N GLY A 176 8.45 -4.39 -19.09
CA GLY A 176 7.71 -3.83 -17.96
C GLY A 176 6.25 -3.49 -18.24
N ASP A 177 5.69 -3.75 -19.43
CA ASP A 177 4.27 -3.50 -19.70
C ASP A 177 3.36 -4.43 -18.88
N ASN A 178 3.73 -5.71 -18.77
CA ASN A 178 3.10 -6.70 -17.90
C ASN A 178 3.12 -6.32 -16.40
N LEU A 179 3.93 -5.34 -15.96
CA LEU A 179 3.90 -4.84 -14.58
C LEU A 179 2.82 -3.75 -14.38
N LYS A 180 2.52 -2.98 -15.44
CA LYS A 180 1.51 -1.91 -15.45
C LYS A 180 0.10 -2.49 -15.49
N GLY A 181 -0.11 -3.58 -16.22
CA GLY A 181 -1.36 -4.32 -16.25
C GLY A 181 -1.34 -5.50 -17.22
N GLY A 182 -2.39 -6.32 -17.17
CA GLY A 182 -2.52 -7.52 -18.01
C GLY A 182 -3.07 -8.71 -17.25
N MET A 183 -2.46 -9.88 -17.47
CA MET A 183 -2.76 -11.12 -16.74
C MET A 183 -2.19 -11.05 -15.33
N GLY A 184 -3.05 -11.19 -14.31
CA GLY A 184 -2.60 -11.23 -12.91
C GLY A 184 -1.84 -12.52 -12.57
N PHE A 185 -2.20 -13.62 -13.25
CA PHE A 185 -1.55 -14.92 -13.28
C PHE A 185 -2.07 -15.69 -14.53
N PRO A 186 -1.49 -16.85 -14.90
CA PRO A 186 -1.87 -17.56 -16.12
C PRO A 186 -3.29 -18.12 -16.13
N CYS A 187 -3.88 -18.31 -17.32
CA CYS A 187 -5.22 -18.90 -17.43
C CYS A 187 -5.21 -20.40 -17.10
N GLY A 188 -5.73 -20.74 -15.93
CA GLY A 188 -6.02 -22.10 -15.48
C GLY A 188 -7.25 -22.68 -16.19
N LEU A 189 -7.09 -23.89 -16.72
CA LEU A 189 -8.10 -24.67 -17.46
C LEU A 189 -8.13 -26.12 -16.95
N SER A 190 -8.15 -26.30 -15.63
CA SER A 190 -8.02 -27.60 -14.96
C SER A 190 -9.25 -28.48 -15.20
N ILE A 191 -9.05 -29.74 -15.65
CA ILE A 191 -10.15 -30.65 -16.04
C ILE A 191 -10.31 -31.86 -15.11
N ASN A 192 -11.58 -32.18 -14.81
CA ASN A 192 -12.03 -33.34 -14.04
C ASN A 192 -11.35 -33.40 -12.67
N HIS A 193 -10.57 -34.45 -12.38
CA HIS A 193 -9.80 -34.62 -11.15
C HIS A 193 -8.74 -33.54 -10.88
N CYS A 194 -8.26 -32.82 -11.91
CA CYS A 194 -7.36 -31.68 -11.72
C CYS A 194 -8.18 -30.49 -11.21
N ALA A 195 -7.85 -29.98 -10.04
CA ALA A 195 -8.50 -28.84 -9.40
C ALA A 195 -7.90 -27.51 -9.89
N ALA A 196 -6.60 -27.30 -9.68
CA ALA A 196 -5.92 -26.01 -9.88
C ALA A 196 -4.59 -26.14 -10.65
N HIS A 197 -4.02 -24.99 -11.04
CA HIS A 197 -2.68 -24.81 -11.63
C HIS A 197 -2.38 -25.53 -12.97
N TYR A 198 -3.37 -26.03 -13.70
CA TYR A 198 -3.15 -26.51 -15.07
C TYR A 198 -3.40 -25.44 -16.13
N SER A 199 -2.36 -25.06 -16.88
CA SER A 199 -2.45 -24.32 -18.15
C SER A 199 -1.79 -25.16 -19.25
N PRO A 200 -2.27 -25.14 -20.50
CA PRO A 200 -1.53 -25.76 -21.61
C PRO A 200 -0.14 -25.13 -21.77
N ASN A 201 0.86 -25.97 -22.02
CA ASN A 201 2.18 -25.59 -22.53
C ASN A 201 2.18 -25.63 -24.07
N ALA A 202 3.21 -25.05 -24.72
CA ALA A 202 3.35 -25.12 -26.17
C ALA A 202 3.31 -26.57 -26.71
N GLY A 203 2.56 -26.79 -27.79
CA GLY A 203 2.38 -28.12 -28.39
C GLY A 203 1.37 -29.04 -27.69
N ASN A 204 0.68 -28.57 -26.63
CA ASN A 204 -0.43 -29.28 -26.02
C ASN A 204 -1.58 -29.54 -27.02
N LYS A 205 -2.18 -30.73 -26.97
CA LYS A 205 -3.27 -31.17 -27.86
C LYS A 205 -4.53 -31.61 -27.11
N MET A 206 -4.68 -31.19 -25.86
CA MET A 206 -5.87 -31.50 -25.07
C MET A 206 -7.06 -30.72 -25.63
N VAL A 207 -8.15 -31.45 -25.88
CA VAL A 207 -9.42 -30.92 -26.39
C VAL A 207 -10.47 -31.07 -25.30
N LEU A 208 -11.30 -30.04 -25.13
CA LEU A 208 -12.42 -30.03 -24.18
C LEU A 208 -13.54 -30.95 -24.69
N ASN A 209 -14.06 -31.82 -23.82
CA ASN A 209 -15.07 -32.82 -24.17
C ASN A 209 -16.43 -32.51 -23.52
N GLN A 210 -17.50 -33.15 -24.00
CA GLN A 210 -18.87 -32.94 -23.50
C GLN A 210 -19.00 -33.28 -22.00
N GLY A 211 -18.35 -34.37 -21.56
CA GLY A 211 -18.41 -34.86 -20.18
C GLY A 211 -17.33 -34.30 -19.25
N ASP A 212 -16.59 -33.27 -19.65
CA ASP A 212 -15.54 -32.66 -18.82
C ASP A 212 -16.09 -31.59 -17.87
N VAL A 213 -15.51 -31.55 -16.67
CA VAL A 213 -15.71 -30.50 -15.65
C VAL A 213 -14.45 -29.63 -15.58
N MET A 214 -14.49 -28.51 -16.30
CA MET A 214 -13.37 -27.59 -16.45
C MET A 214 -13.50 -26.40 -15.48
N LYS A 215 -12.47 -26.15 -14.68
CA LYS A 215 -12.32 -24.88 -13.96
C LYS A 215 -11.70 -23.86 -14.92
N VAL A 216 -12.30 -22.69 -15.04
CA VAL A 216 -11.77 -21.55 -15.79
C VAL A 216 -11.40 -20.49 -14.79
N ASP A 217 -10.10 -20.28 -14.66
CA ASP A 217 -9.46 -19.54 -13.60
C ASP A 217 -8.44 -18.57 -14.24
N PHE A 218 -8.52 -17.26 -13.98
CA PHE A 218 -7.62 -16.30 -14.62
C PHE A 218 -7.57 -14.93 -13.90
N GLY A 219 -6.36 -14.47 -13.59
CA GLY A 219 -6.16 -13.16 -12.99
C GLY A 219 -6.22 -12.02 -14.02
N ALA A 220 -6.80 -10.88 -13.62
CA ALA A 220 -6.62 -9.61 -14.33
C ALA A 220 -6.07 -8.56 -13.36
N HIS A 221 -5.06 -7.76 -13.75
CA HIS A 221 -4.48 -6.75 -12.84
C HIS A 221 -4.20 -5.41 -13.53
N LEU A 222 -4.21 -4.35 -12.71
CA LEU A 222 -3.69 -3.01 -13.02
C LEU A 222 -2.77 -2.61 -11.86
N ASN A 223 -1.56 -2.11 -12.14
CA ASN A 223 -0.54 -1.71 -11.15
C ASN A 223 -0.37 -2.73 -10.00
N GLY A 224 -0.33 -4.02 -10.33
CA GLY A 224 -0.23 -5.11 -9.34
C GLY A 224 -1.46 -5.37 -8.46
N ARG A 225 -2.60 -4.71 -8.68
CA ARG A 225 -3.89 -5.03 -8.03
C ARG A 225 -4.56 -6.20 -8.75
N ILE A 226 -4.27 -7.42 -8.29
CA ILE A 226 -4.73 -8.65 -8.94
C ILE A 226 -6.18 -8.95 -8.56
N VAL A 227 -7.06 -9.03 -9.55
CA VAL A 227 -8.42 -9.56 -9.41
C VAL A 227 -8.41 -11.05 -9.69
N ASP A 228 -8.90 -11.79 -8.70
CA ASP A 228 -8.99 -13.26 -8.65
C ASP A 228 -10.46 -13.70 -8.68
N SER A 229 -10.85 -14.65 -9.55
CA SER A 229 -12.25 -15.13 -9.67
C SER A 229 -12.47 -16.30 -10.66
N ALA A 230 -12.08 -17.51 -10.27
CA ALA A 230 -12.45 -18.75 -10.95
C ALA A 230 -13.96 -19.05 -11.04
N PHE A 231 -14.34 -19.84 -12.05
CA PHE A 231 -15.67 -20.46 -12.19
C PHE A 231 -15.58 -21.81 -12.92
N THR A 232 -16.48 -22.74 -12.59
CA THR A 232 -16.56 -24.04 -13.27
C THR A 232 -17.50 -24.01 -14.48
N MET A 233 -17.14 -24.76 -15.53
CA MET A 233 -18.00 -25.11 -16.67
C MET A 233 -18.13 -26.63 -16.80
N SER A 234 -19.37 -27.09 -16.94
CA SER A 234 -19.77 -28.41 -17.42
C SER A 234 -20.64 -28.25 -18.68
N PHE A 235 -20.74 -29.31 -19.49
CA PHE A 235 -21.73 -29.38 -20.60
C PHE A 235 -22.69 -30.57 -20.45
N ASP A 236 -22.51 -31.36 -19.40
CA ASP A 236 -23.43 -32.42 -18.97
C ASP A 236 -24.11 -31.99 -17.65
N PRO A 237 -25.45 -31.87 -17.59
CA PRO A 237 -26.19 -31.52 -16.38
C PRO A 237 -25.99 -32.48 -15.20
N VAL A 238 -25.44 -33.68 -15.41
CA VAL A 238 -25.12 -34.63 -14.32
C VAL A 238 -24.18 -34.02 -13.26
N TYR A 239 -23.40 -32.99 -13.63
CA TYR A 239 -22.50 -32.28 -12.71
C TYR A 239 -23.12 -31.03 -12.07
N ASP A 240 -24.33 -30.63 -12.45
CA ASP A 240 -24.95 -29.40 -11.92
C ASP A 240 -25.06 -29.39 -10.38
N PRO A 241 -25.38 -30.50 -9.67
CA PRO A 241 -25.36 -30.53 -8.21
C PRO A 241 -23.96 -30.34 -7.59
N LEU A 242 -22.90 -30.79 -8.26
CA LEU A 242 -21.51 -30.56 -7.84
C LEU A 242 -21.13 -29.08 -8.02
N LEU A 243 -21.57 -28.45 -9.11
CA LEU A 243 -21.36 -27.02 -9.33
C LEU A 243 -22.17 -26.18 -8.35
N GLU A 244 -23.41 -26.58 -8.02
CA GLU A 244 -24.24 -25.89 -7.03
C GLU A 244 -23.64 -25.97 -5.62
N ALA A 245 -23.21 -27.16 -5.18
CA ALA A 245 -22.55 -27.37 -3.89
C ALA A 245 -21.35 -26.45 -3.68
N VAL A 246 -20.42 -26.41 -4.64
CA VAL A 246 -19.22 -25.56 -4.55
C VAL A 246 -19.59 -24.07 -4.62
N LYS A 247 -20.58 -23.72 -5.43
CA LYS A 247 -21.03 -22.33 -5.55
C LYS A 247 -21.69 -21.82 -4.27
N ASP A 248 -22.49 -22.63 -3.57
CA ASP A 248 -23.04 -22.22 -2.28
C ASP A 248 -22.00 -22.28 -1.15
N ALA A 249 -21.07 -23.23 -1.17
CA ALA A 249 -19.93 -23.23 -0.25
C ALA A 249 -19.09 -21.94 -0.39
N THR A 250 -18.80 -21.49 -1.61
CA THR A 250 -18.14 -20.20 -1.87
C THR A 250 -19.01 -19.00 -1.47
N ASN A 251 -20.31 -19.00 -1.77
CA ASN A 251 -21.23 -17.96 -1.28
C ASN A 251 -21.24 -17.89 0.25
N THR A 252 -21.16 -19.04 0.92
CA THR A 252 -21.11 -19.15 2.37
C THR A 252 -19.79 -18.61 2.91
N GLY A 253 -18.66 -18.97 2.32
CA GLY A 253 -17.36 -18.37 2.63
C GLY A 253 -17.39 -16.84 2.56
N ILE A 254 -17.96 -16.27 1.48
CA ILE A 254 -18.14 -14.83 1.28
C ILE A 254 -19.03 -14.21 2.37
N ARG A 255 -20.13 -14.88 2.72
CA ARG A 255 -21.14 -14.43 3.69
C ARG A 255 -20.65 -14.47 5.15
N GLU A 256 -19.73 -15.37 5.47
CA GLU A 256 -19.07 -15.45 6.78
C GLU A 256 -17.80 -14.58 6.87
N ALA A 257 -17.11 -14.34 5.75
CA ALA A 257 -15.86 -13.59 5.70
C ALA A 257 -16.05 -12.10 6.05
N GLY A 258 -15.47 -11.66 7.16
CA GLY A 258 -15.45 -10.24 7.53
C GLY A 258 -14.39 -9.90 8.56
N ILE A 259 -14.18 -8.60 8.76
CA ILE A 259 -13.18 -8.09 9.71
C ILE A 259 -13.49 -8.63 11.12
N ASP A 260 -12.43 -8.99 11.84
CA ASP A 260 -12.47 -9.64 13.16
C ASP A 260 -12.95 -11.10 13.17
N VAL A 261 -13.42 -11.67 12.05
CA VAL A 261 -13.77 -13.09 11.93
C VAL A 261 -12.49 -13.94 11.79
N ARG A 262 -12.46 -15.12 12.41
CA ARG A 262 -11.32 -16.04 12.32
C ARG A 262 -11.40 -16.90 11.06
N MET A 263 -10.26 -17.19 10.46
CA MET A 263 -10.14 -18.04 9.28
C MET A 263 -10.77 -19.44 9.49
N SER A 264 -10.60 -20.01 10.68
CA SER A 264 -11.17 -21.31 11.06
C SER A 264 -12.70 -21.35 11.16
N ASP A 265 -13.35 -20.25 11.54
CA ASP A 265 -14.81 -20.16 11.61
C ASP A 265 -15.40 -20.16 10.17
N ILE A 266 -14.77 -19.43 9.26
CA ILE A 266 -15.13 -19.37 7.84
C ILE A 266 -14.98 -20.77 7.21
N GLY A 267 -13.86 -21.45 7.45
CA GLY A 267 -13.62 -22.81 6.94
C GLY A 267 -14.55 -23.87 7.52
N ALA A 268 -15.04 -23.70 8.75
CA ALA A 268 -16.07 -24.58 9.30
C ALA A 268 -17.42 -24.41 8.59
N ALA A 269 -17.84 -23.17 8.33
CA ALA A 269 -19.10 -22.89 7.63
C ALA A 269 -19.06 -23.27 6.14
N ILE A 270 -17.92 -23.07 5.46
CA ILE A 270 -17.69 -23.57 4.09
C ILE A 270 -17.83 -25.09 4.05
N GLN A 271 -17.27 -25.81 5.03
CA GLN A 271 -17.35 -27.27 5.09
C GLN A 271 -18.78 -27.75 5.37
N GLU A 272 -19.51 -27.10 6.28
CA GLU A 272 -20.90 -27.42 6.59
C GLU A 272 -21.81 -27.26 5.36
N ALA A 273 -21.62 -26.18 4.59
CA ALA A 273 -22.34 -25.98 3.33
C ALA A 273 -21.93 -26.98 2.25
N MET A 274 -20.64 -27.24 2.05
CA MET A 274 -20.16 -28.16 1.00
C MET A 274 -20.59 -29.61 1.26
N GLU A 275 -20.36 -30.11 2.49
CA GLU A 275 -20.56 -31.51 2.86
C GLU A 275 -22.05 -31.84 3.14
N SER A 276 -22.97 -30.87 3.00
CA SER A 276 -24.42 -31.12 2.97
C SER A 276 -24.95 -31.57 1.61
N TYR A 277 -24.15 -31.50 0.54
CA TYR A 277 -24.54 -31.89 -0.81
C TYR A 277 -24.02 -33.27 -1.23
N GLU A 278 -24.82 -33.97 -2.05
CA GLU A 278 -24.46 -35.20 -2.73
C GLU A 278 -24.78 -35.11 -4.24
N VAL A 279 -24.06 -35.89 -5.04
CA VAL A 279 -24.23 -35.95 -6.51
C VAL A 279 -24.27 -37.40 -6.98
N GLU A 280 -25.25 -37.73 -7.84
CA GLU A 280 -25.33 -39.04 -8.47
C GLU A 280 -24.47 -39.06 -9.74
N LEU A 281 -23.44 -39.91 -9.79
CA LEU A 281 -22.64 -40.14 -10.99
C LEU A 281 -22.67 -41.63 -11.34
N ASN A 282 -23.09 -41.97 -12.56
CA ASN A 282 -23.17 -43.35 -13.06
C ASN A 282 -23.95 -44.32 -12.13
N GLY A 283 -25.06 -43.89 -11.53
CA GLY A 283 -25.86 -44.71 -10.62
C GLY A 283 -25.26 -44.88 -9.21
N THR A 284 -24.27 -44.06 -8.84
CA THR A 284 -23.61 -44.08 -7.53
C THR A 284 -23.68 -42.69 -6.90
N MET A 285 -24.14 -42.60 -5.65
CA MET A 285 -24.15 -41.34 -4.89
C MET A 285 -22.75 -41.04 -4.32
N TYR A 286 -22.28 -39.81 -4.51
CA TYR A 286 -21.05 -39.29 -3.96
C TYR A 286 -21.34 -38.07 -3.08
N PRO A 287 -20.99 -38.08 -1.77
CA PRO A 287 -20.98 -36.84 -0.99
C PRO A 287 -19.88 -35.92 -1.53
N VAL A 288 -20.20 -34.64 -1.69
CA VAL A 288 -19.25 -33.61 -2.11
C VAL A 288 -18.34 -33.29 -0.94
N LYS A 289 -17.02 -33.31 -1.16
CA LYS A 289 -16.01 -33.09 -0.11
C LYS A 289 -15.17 -31.87 -0.42
N CYS A 290 -14.92 -31.04 0.59
CA CYS A 290 -13.91 -29.99 0.48
C CYS A 290 -12.52 -30.59 0.19
N ILE A 291 -11.77 -29.98 -0.74
CA ILE A 291 -10.35 -30.34 -0.95
C ILE A 291 -9.53 -29.71 0.18
N ARG A 292 -9.35 -30.47 1.28
CA ARG A 292 -8.84 -29.96 2.57
C ARG A 292 -7.40 -29.42 2.58
N ASN A 293 -6.69 -29.50 1.47
CA ASN A 293 -5.36 -28.92 1.25
C ASN A 293 -5.31 -27.90 0.09
N LEU A 294 -6.47 -27.33 -0.27
CA LEU A 294 -6.59 -26.07 -1.02
C LEU A 294 -7.30 -25.05 -0.13
N ASN A 295 -6.92 -23.78 -0.25
CA ASN A 295 -7.35 -22.69 0.63
C ASN A 295 -7.36 -21.38 -0.17
N GLY A 296 -8.36 -20.53 0.03
CA GLY A 296 -8.28 -19.14 -0.41
C GLY A 296 -7.16 -18.39 0.33
N HIS A 297 -6.90 -17.13 -0.03
CA HIS A 297 -5.73 -16.40 0.46
C HIS A 297 -5.94 -14.88 0.47
N ASN A 298 -5.12 -14.15 1.24
CA ASN A 298 -5.00 -12.71 1.04
C ASN A 298 -4.19 -12.40 -0.24
N ILE A 299 -4.48 -11.26 -0.86
CA ILE A 299 -3.83 -10.79 -2.10
C ILE A 299 -3.11 -9.47 -1.80
N GLU A 300 -1.82 -9.41 -2.17
CA GLU A 300 -0.98 -8.22 -2.03
C GLU A 300 -0.66 -7.57 -3.40
N GLN A 301 -0.37 -6.27 -3.39
CA GLN A 301 0.81 -5.68 -4.02
C GLN A 301 1.66 -6.44 -5.08
N HIS A 302 1.20 -6.82 -6.29
CA HIS A 302 1.96 -7.70 -7.22
C HIS A 302 2.25 -9.13 -6.71
N ARG A 303 1.53 -9.62 -5.70
CA ARG A 303 1.79 -10.93 -5.07
C ARG A 303 0.46 -11.61 -4.75
N ILE A 304 0.20 -12.71 -5.46
CA ILE A 304 -1.08 -13.43 -5.41
C ILE A 304 -1.37 -14.01 -4.02
N HIS A 305 -0.38 -14.62 -3.38
CA HIS A 305 -0.47 -15.17 -2.01
C HIS A 305 0.26 -14.25 -1.00
N GLY A 306 -0.48 -13.45 -0.24
CA GLY A 306 0.03 -12.54 0.80
C GLY A 306 0.36 -13.20 2.15
N GLY A 307 0.39 -14.53 2.23
CA GLY A 307 0.79 -15.29 3.43
C GLY A 307 -0.30 -15.64 4.45
N LYS A 308 -1.52 -15.10 4.35
CA LYS A 308 -2.70 -15.60 5.07
C LYS A 308 -3.50 -16.56 4.19
N SER A 309 -4.01 -17.65 4.78
CA SER A 309 -4.89 -18.61 4.11
C SER A 309 -6.29 -18.63 4.73
N VAL A 310 -7.31 -18.73 3.89
CA VAL A 310 -8.71 -18.94 4.23
C VAL A 310 -9.01 -20.42 4.03
N PRO A 311 -9.06 -21.24 5.09
CA PRO A 311 -9.30 -22.67 4.96
C PRO A 311 -10.74 -22.93 4.50
N ILE A 312 -10.95 -24.04 3.78
CA ILE A 312 -12.28 -24.51 3.37
C ILE A 312 -12.76 -25.72 4.20
N VAL A 313 -12.09 -25.97 5.32
CA VAL A 313 -12.41 -26.99 6.33
C VAL A 313 -12.24 -26.41 7.72
N LYS A 314 -12.94 -26.99 8.71
CA LYS A 314 -12.78 -26.59 10.12
C LYS A 314 -11.34 -26.81 10.60
N GLY A 315 -10.82 -25.85 11.36
CA GLY A 315 -9.46 -25.87 11.89
C GLY A 315 -9.34 -25.21 13.27
N SER A 316 -8.13 -25.13 13.80
CA SER A 316 -7.84 -24.52 15.10
C SER A 316 -7.19 -23.13 15.01
N ASP A 317 -6.89 -22.66 13.80
CA ASP A 317 -6.25 -21.36 13.57
C ASP A 317 -7.08 -20.20 14.16
N GLN A 318 -6.41 -19.26 14.84
CA GLN A 318 -7.05 -18.07 15.44
C GLN A 318 -6.73 -16.78 14.67
N THR A 319 -6.01 -16.87 13.55
CA THR A 319 -5.77 -15.75 12.62
C THR A 319 -7.11 -15.16 12.13
N LYS A 320 -7.13 -13.84 11.94
CA LYS A 320 -8.32 -13.08 11.56
C LYS A 320 -8.15 -12.32 10.25
N MET A 321 -9.27 -11.98 9.62
CA MET A 321 -9.33 -10.93 8.59
C MET A 321 -9.28 -9.54 9.25
N GLU A 322 -8.51 -8.64 8.65
CA GLU A 322 -8.23 -7.29 9.15
C GLU A 322 -8.77 -6.20 8.18
N GLU A 323 -8.91 -4.98 8.67
CA GLU A 323 -9.50 -3.87 7.90
C GLU A 323 -8.51 -3.32 6.86
N GLY A 324 -8.92 -3.32 5.60
CA GLY A 324 -8.09 -2.93 4.44
C GLY A 324 -7.49 -4.10 3.65
N GLU A 325 -7.64 -5.34 4.12
CA GLU A 325 -7.17 -6.53 3.39
C GLU A 325 -8.04 -6.84 2.15
N VAL A 326 -7.51 -7.66 1.25
CA VAL A 326 -8.17 -8.17 0.05
C VAL A 326 -7.94 -9.68 0.01
N PHE A 327 -8.99 -10.45 -0.29
CA PHE A 327 -8.97 -11.91 -0.25
C PHE A 327 -9.52 -12.54 -1.53
N ALA A 328 -8.85 -13.58 -2.01
CA ALA A 328 -9.45 -14.65 -2.81
C ALA A 328 -10.30 -15.52 -1.88
N ILE A 329 -11.62 -15.52 -2.07
CA ILE A 329 -12.53 -16.46 -1.40
C ILE A 329 -12.93 -17.53 -2.43
N GLU A 330 -12.10 -18.56 -2.53
CA GLU A 330 -12.33 -19.75 -3.35
C GLU A 330 -12.73 -20.96 -2.50
N THR A 331 -13.49 -21.88 -3.10
CA THR A 331 -13.71 -23.22 -2.55
C THR A 331 -13.63 -24.28 -3.63
N PHE A 332 -13.22 -25.49 -3.23
CA PHE A 332 -13.09 -26.64 -4.12
C PHE A 332 -13.85 -27.85 -3.57
N GLY A 333 -14.82 -28.33 -4.34
CA GLY A 333 -15.53 -29.59 -4.06
C GLY A 333 -14.97 -30.73 -4.91
N SER A 334 -14.91 -31.92 -4.35
CA SER A 334 -14.43 -33.14 -5.00
C SER A 334 -15.31 -34.35 -4.68
N THR A 335 -15.60 -35.17 -5.69
CA THR A 335 -16.20 -36.51 -5.48
C THR A 335 -15.18 -37.56 -5.01
N GLY A 336 -13.88 -37.26 -5.13
CA GLY A 336 -12.75 -38.12 -4.80
C GLY A 336 -12.42 -38.19 -3.31
N LYS A 337 -11.14 -37.99 -2.96
CA LYS A 337 -10.63 -38.05 -1.58
C LYS A 337 -10.72 -36.72 -0.82
N GLY A 338 -11.10 -35.63 -1.50
CA GLY A 338 -11.04 -34.28 -0.95
C GLY A 338 -9.60 -33.89 -0.59
N TYR A 339 -8.63 -34.30 -1.42
CA TYR A 339 -7.21 -34.04 -1.20
C TYR A 339 -6.44 -34.09 -2.53
N VAL A 340 -5.74 -33.02 -2.88
CA VAL A 340 -4.96 -32.91 -4.13
C VAL A 340 -3.48 -33.21 -3.93
N ARG A 341 -2.83 -33.62 -5.02
CA ARG A 341 -1.38 -33.84 -5.14
C ARG A 341 -0.89 -33.27 -6.46
N GLU A 342 0.40 -32.98 -6.53
CA GLU A 342 1.10 -32.59 -7.74
C GLU A 342 1.05 -33.73 -8.77
N ASP A 343 0.64 -33.43 -10.01
CA ASP A 343 0.60 -34.37 -11.15
C ASP A 343 0.76 -33.60 -12.47
N MET A 344 0.93 -34.33 -13.58
CA MET A 344 1.10 -33.79 -14.94
C MET A 344 2.34 -32.89 -15.11
N GLU A 345 2.42 -32.13 -16.20
CA GLU A 345 3.55 -31.22 -16.46
C GLU A 345 3.30 -29.83 -15.85
N CYS A 346 4.28 -29.32 -15.09
CA CYS A 346 4.23 -27.98 -14.54
C CYS A 346 4.28 -26.87 -15.61
N SER A 347 3.25 -26.02 -15.64
CA SER A 347 3.15 -24.87 -16.53
C SER A 347 3.26 -23.50 -15.82
N HIS A 348 2.95 -23.42 -14.52
CA HIS A 348 2.92 -22.17 -13.74
C HIS A 348 4.20 -21.97 -12.92
N TYR A 349 4.69 -20.73 -12.86
CA TYR A 349 5.91 -20.34 -12.15
C TYR A 349 5.76 -18.90 -11.60
N ALA A 350 6.43 -18.56 -10.51
CA ALA A 350 6.55 -17.17 -10.03
C ALA A 350 7.94 -16.92 -9.43
N LEU A 351 8.41 -15.67 -9.45
CA LEU A 351 9.60 -15.30 -8.69
C LEU A 351 9.31 -15.40 -7.18
N ALA A 352 10.18 -16.06 -6.41
CA ALA A 352 10.03 -16.12 -4.97
C ALA A 352 10.23 -14.72 -4.36
N PRO A 353 9.30 -14.20 -3.52
CA PRO A 353 9.48 -12.89 -2.88
C PRO A 353 10.74 -12.82 -2.03
N ASP A 354 11.02 -13.89 -1.28
CA ASP A 354 12.18 -14.05 -0.39
C ASP A 354 13.32 -14.85 -1.06
N ALA A 355 13.53 -14.64 -2.37
CA ALA A 355 14.50 -15.39 -3.17
C ALA A 355 15.94 -15.38 -2.57
N PRO A 356 16.60 -16.54 -2.41
CA PRO A 356 17.92 -16.61 -1.84
C PRO A 356 18.99 -16.05 -2.79
N ASN A 357 19.99 -15.36 -2.24
CA ASN A 357 21.09 -14.77 -3.00
C ASN A 357 22.10 -15.84 -3.48
N VAL A 358 21.73 -16.59 -4.52
CA VAL A 358 22.52 -17.68 -5.09
C VAL A 358 23.29 -17.20 -6.34
N PRO A 359 24.63 -17.34 -6.39
CA PRO A 359 25.43 -16.88 -7.53
C PRO A 359 25.26 -17.79 -8.76
N LEU A 360 24.28 -17.46 -9.60
CA LEU A 360 23.97 -18.18 -10.85
C LEU A 360 25.20 -18.27 -11.77
N ARG A 361 25.65 -19.50 -12.05
CA ARG A 361 26.78 -19.77 -12.97
C ARG A 361 26.32 -19.88 -14.43
N LEU A 362 25.10 -20.38 -14.66
CA LEU A 362 24.55 -20.61 -15.99
C LEU A 362 24.07 -19.30 -16.65
N SER A 363 24.52 -19.03 -17.88
CA SER A 363 24.16 -17.82 -18.63
C SER A 363 22.68 -17.76 -19.02
N SER A 364 22.07 -18.88 -19.43
CA SER A 364 20.64 -18.93 -19.75
C SER A 364 19.77 -18.68 -18.52
N ALA A 365 20.15 -19.16 -17.34
CA ALA A 365 19.44 -18.85 -16.09
C ALA A 365 19.52 -17.36 -15.73
N LYS A 366 20.70 -16.73 -15.87
CA LYS A 366 20.88 -15.28 -15.69
C LYS A 366 20.02 -14.46 -16.66
N ASN A 367 20.06 -14.80 -17.95
CA ASN A 367 19.29 -14.10 -18.97
C ASN A 367 17.78 -14.24 -18.73
N LEU A 368 17.32 -15.46 -18.41
CA LEU A 368 15.91 -15.72 -18.11
C LEU A 368 15.45 -15.02 -16.83
N LEU A 369 16.27 -14.97 -15.77
CA LEU A 369 15.95 -14.24 -14.55
C LEU A 369 15.77 -12.74 -14.82
N ASN A 370 16.64 -12.14 -15.64
CA ASN A 370 16.47 -10.75 -16.07
C ASN A 370 15.13 -10.55 -16.79
N VAL A 371 14.76 -11.45 -17.72
CA VAL A 371 13.47 -11.41 -18.44
C VAL A 371 12.28 -11.53 -17.49
N ILE A 372 12.33 -12.46 -16.52
CA ILE A 372 11.28 -12.64 -15.50
C ILE A 372 11.14 -11.38 -14.63
N GLN A 373 12.24 -10.85 -14.10
CA GLN A 373 12.24 -9.65 -13.26
C GLN A 373 11.73 -8.40 -14.01
N LYS A 374 12.12 -8.23 -15.29
CA LYS A 374 11.72 -7.10 -16.13
C LYS A 374 10.26 -7.15 -16.59
N ASN A 375 9.65 -8.34 -16.68
CA ASN A 375 8.30 -8.49 -17.22
C ASN A 375 7.26 -8.85 -16.16
N PHE A 376 7.52 -9.84 -15.32
CA PHE A 376 6.55 -10.37 -14.37
C PHE A 376 6.82 -9.91 -12.92
N GLY A 377 8.09 -9.70 -12.57
CA GLY A 377 8.46 -9.45 -11.17
C GLY A 377 8.04 -10.65 -10.32
N THR A 378 7.20 -10.42 -9.32
CA THR A 378 6.57 -11.45 -8.47
C THR A 378 5.21 -11.96 -8.98
N LEU A 379 4.69 -11.43 -10.09
CA LEU A 379 3.46 -11.97 -10.71
C LEU A 379 3.71 -13.39 -11.26
N PRO A 380 2.77 -14.33 -11.09
CA PRO A 380 2.88 -15.64 -11.71
C PRO A 380 2.84 -15.56 -13.25
N PHE A 381 3.63 -16.39 -13.91
CA PHE A 381 3.72 -16.52 -15.36
C PHE A 381 3.69 -17.99 -15.77
N CYS A 382 3.53 -18.26 -17.07
CA CYS A 382 3.62 -19.61 -17.61
C CYS A 382 4.59 -19.69 -18.79
N ARG A 383 4.91 -20.92 -19.22
CA ARG A 383 5.81 -21.18 -20.36
C ARG A 383 5.38 -20.44 -21.63
N ARG A 384 4.07 -20.45 -21.96
CA ARG A 384 3.51 -19.69 -23.10
C ARG A 384 3.81 -18.19 -23.05
N TYR A 385 4.03 -17.60 -21.87
CA TYR A 385 4.35 -16.16 -21.75
C TYR A 385 5.82 -15.90 -22.04
N LEU A 386 6.71 -16.84 -21.72
CA LEU A 386 8.11 -16.82 -22.17
C LEU A 386 8.19 -17.05 -23.69
N ASP A 387 7.44 -18.02 -24.22
CA ASP A 387 7.34 -18.29 -25.66
C ASP A 387 6.88 -17.02 -26.43
N ARG A 388 5.84 -16.33 -25.92
CA ARG A 388 5.30 -15.08 -26.48
C ARG A 388 6.24 -13.87 -26.35
N LEU A 389 7.16 -13.89 -25.38
CA LEU A 389 8.29 -12.94 -25.26
C LEU A 389 9.51 -13.37 -26.11
N GLY A 390 9.32 -14.28 -27.06
CA GLY A 390 10.38 -14.73 -27.98
C GLY A 390 11.52 -15.50 -27.32
N GLN A 391 11.31 -16.02 -26.10
CA GLN A 391 12.32 -16.83 -25.41
C GLN A 391 12.33 -18.24 -25.98
N ASP A 392 13.49 -18.73 -26.40
CA ASP A 392 13.66 -20.11 -26.86
C ASP A 392 14.57 -20.92 -25.91
N LYS A 393 14.43 -22.25 -25.93
CA LYS A 393 15.30 -23.23 -25.22
C LYS A 393 15.50 -22.97 -23.71
N TYR A 394 14.65 -22.16 -23.09
CA TYR A 394 14.84 -21.62 -21.74
C TYR A 394 14.68 -22.62 -20.60
N LEU A 395 14.12 -23.81 -20.85
CA LEU A 395 13.80 -24.81 -19.81
C LEU A 395 15.00 -25.19 -18.92
N LEU A 396 16.21 -25.28 -19.47
CA LEU A 396 17.42 -25.54 -18.67
C LEU A 396 17.75 -24.37 -17.72
N GLY A 397 17.50 -23.13 -18.15
CA GLY A 397 17.61 -21.94 -17.32
C GLY A 397 16.53 -21.90 -16.23
N LEU A 398 15.27 -22.17 -16.62
CA LEU A 398 14.13 -22.19 -15.71
C LEU A 398 14.30 -23.24 -14.60
N ASN A 399 14.66 -24.47 -14.96
CA ASN A 399 14.94 -25.54 -14.00
C ASN A 399 16.12 -25.21 -13.07
N ASN A 400 17.11 -24.42 -13.54
CA ASN A 400 18.19 -23.94 -12.69
C ASN A 400 17.75 -22.82 -11.72
N LEU A 401 16.80 -21.95 -12.11
CA LEU A 401 16.21 -20.97 -11.20
C LEU A 401 15.33 -21.64 -10.13
N VAL A 402 14.55 -22.66 -10.52
CA VAL A 402 13.72 -23.46 -9.61
C VAL A 402 14.57 -24.24 -8.61
N SER A 403 15.55 -25.01 -9.08
CA SER A 403 16.49 -25.73 -8.19
C SER A 403 17.43 -24.82 -7.37
N SER A 404 17.44 -23.51 -7.63
CA SER A 404 18.12 -22.50 -6.80
C SER A 404 17.18 -21.79 -5.80
N GLY A 405 15.88 -22.08 -5.80
CA GLY A 405 14.87 -21.42 -4.96
C GLY A 405 14.53 -19.97 -5.36
N ILE A 406 14.99 -19.52 -6.54
CA ILE A 406 14.77 -18.13 -7.02
C ILE A 406 13.39 -17.99 -7.68
N VAL A 407 12.94 -19.04 -8.36
CA VAL A 407 11.61 -19.17 -8.96
C VAL A 407 10.93 -20.34 -8.28
N GLN A 408 9.69 -20.17 -7.82
CA GLN A 408 8.85 -21.27 -7.38
C GLN A 408 8.06 -21.80 -8.59
N ASP A 409 8.02 -23.12 -8.75
CA ASP A 409 7.15 -23.81 -9.68
C ASP A 409 5.84 -24.25 -9.01
N TYR A 410 4.74 -24.22 -9.76
CA TYR A 410 3.39 -24.53 -9.27
C TYR A 410 2.77 -25.60 -10.18
N PRO A 411 3.03 -26.89 -9.92
CA PRO A 411 2.48 -27.98 -10.73
C PRO A 411 0.95 -28.11 -10.57
N PRO A 412 0.26 -28.69 -11.57
CA PRO A 412 -1.17 -29.01 -11.49
C PRO A 412 -1.53 -29.84 -10.25
N LEU A 413 -2.65 -29.51 -9.62
CA LEU A 413 -3.08 -30.12 -8.35
C LEU A 413 -4.30 -31.02 -8.57
N CYS A 414 -4.10 -32.34 -8.49
CA CYS A 414 -5.08 -33.38 -8.82
C CYS A 414 -5.53 -34.22 -7.61
N ASP A 415 -6.84 -34.45 -7.48
CA ASP A 415 -7.39 -35.56 -6.67
C ASP A 415 -7.29 -36.87 -7.48
N ILE A 416 -7.83 -37.99 -6.99
CA ILE A 416 -7.70 -39.28 -7.64
C ILE A 416 -8.31 -39.31 -9.04
N LYS A 417 -7.59 -39.91 -10.00
CA LYS A 417 -8.04 -40.10 -11.37
C LYS A 417 -9.39 -40.83 -11.43
N GLY A 418 -10.35 -40.23 -12.14
CA GLY A 418 -11.74 -40.68 -12.20
C GLY A 418 -12.69 -39.95 -11.22
N SER A 419 -12.18 -39.09 -10.33
CA SER A 419 -13.00 -38.10 -9.63
C SER A 419 -13.21 -36.84 -10.45
N TYR A 420 -14.15 -36.01 -10.00
CA TYR A 420 -14.47 -34.71 -10.59
C TYR A 420 -14.34 -33.64 -9.50
N THR A 421 -13.75 -32.50 -9.85
CA THR A 421 -13.63 -31.33 -8.97
C THR A 421 -14.25 -30.10 -9.62
N ALA A 422 -14.85 -29.25 -8.81
CA ALA A 422 -15.37 -27.93 -9.19
C ALA A 422 -14.78 -26.85 -8.27
N GLN A 423 -14.62 -25.64 -8.79
CA GLN A 423 -14.14 -24.41 -8.11
C GLN A 423 -15.11 -23.27 -8.41
N PHE A 424 -15.37 -22.43 -7.42
CA PHE A 424 -15.96 -21.11 -7.60
C PHE A 424 -15.27 -20.13 -6.67
N GLU A 425 -15.07 -18.89 -7.13
CA GLU A 425 -14.30 -17.90 -6.40
C GLU A 425 -14.77 -16.47 -6.67
N HIS A 426 -14.68 -15.63 -5.64
CA HIS A 426 -14.68 -14.18 -5.81
C HIS A 426 -13.60 -13.49 -4.97
N ILE A 427 -12.96 -12.47 -5.57
CA ILE A 427 -12.21 -11.45 -4.84
C ILE A 427 -13.14 -10.59 -3.96
N SER A 428 -12.96 -10.72 -2.64
CA SER A 428 -13.54 -9.83 -1.63
C SER A 428 -12.51 -8.78 -1.19
N ALA A 429 -12.78 -7.49 -1.42
CA ALA A 429 -12.10 -6.46 -0.64
C ALA A 429 -12.79 -6.29 0.73
N LYS A 430 -11.99 -6.08 1.79
CA LYS A 430 -12.46 -5.87 3.17
C LYS A 430 -12.07 -4.48 3.72
N PRO A 431 -12.47 -3.36 3.08
CA PRO A 431 -12.49 -2.06 3.75
C PRO A 431 -13.59 -2.07 4.84
N HIS A 432 -14.20 -0.93 5.13
CA HIS A 432 -15.28 -0.80 6.14
C HIS A 432 -16.53 -1.68 5.91
N TRP A 433 -16.57 -2.40 4.79
CA TRP A 433 -17.63 -3.26 4.26
C TRP A 433 -16.98 -4.46 3.53
N THR A 434 -17.72 -5.54 3.28
CA THR A 434 -17.31 -6.49 2.24
C THR A 434 -17.73 -5.94 0.88
N ILE A 435 -16.79 -5.88 -0.07
CA ILE A 435 -17.07 -5.55 -1.47
C ILE A 435 -16.63 -6.72 -2.35
N GLU A 436 -17.62 -7.42 -2.90
CA GLU A 436 -17.45 -8.52 -3.86
C GLU A 436 -17.14 -7.95 -5.25
N LEU A 437 -15.86 -7.62 -5.43
CA LEU A 437 -15.38 -6.82 -6.55
C LEU A 437 -15.71 -7.43 -7.91
N SER A 438 -15.69 -8.77 -8.04
CA SER A 438 -15.96 -9.49 -9.30
C SER A 438 -17.45 -9.74 -9.60
N ARG A 439 -18.36 -9.24 -8.75
CA ARG A 439 -19.82 -9.18 -8.97
C ARG A 439 -20.22 -7.77 -9.41
N VAL A 440 -21.51 -7.43 -9.41
CA VAL A 440 -21.99 -6.07 -9.72
C VAL A 440 -23.10 -5.74 -8.73
N ALA A 441 -23.05 -4.57 -8.10
CA ALA A 441 -24.15 -4.11 -7.24
C ALA A 441 -25.49 -4.11 -8.00
N PRO A 442 -26.58 -4.64 -7.42
CA PRO A 442 -27.90 -4.57 -8.03
C PRO A 442 -28.30 -3.09 -8.22
N ARG A 443 -28.71 -2.72 -9.45
CA ARG A 443 -29.30 -1.40 -9.68
C ARG A 443 -30.59 -1.29 -8.89
N GLY A 444 -30.84 -0.13 -8.28
CA GLY A 444 -31.90 0.09 -7.30
C GLY A 444 -33.34 0.05 -7.83
N GLU A 445 -33.76 -1.11 -8.34
CA GLU A 445 -35.17 -1.49 -8.47
C GLU A 445 -35.52 -2.37 -7.27
N CYS A 446 -36.50 -1.95 -6.46
CA CYS A 446 -36.91 -2.69 -5.27
C CYS A 446 -37.67 -3.96 -5.68
N LEU A 447 -36.97 -5.10 -5.75
CA LEU A 447 -37.63 -6.40 -5.84
C LEU A 447 -38.49 -6.62 -4.59
N PRO A 448 -39.78 -6.96 -4.72
CA PRO A 448 -40.62 -7.25 -3.56
C PRO A 448 -40.15 -8.55 -2.89
N PRO A 449 -40.25 -8.66 -1.55
CA PRO A 449 -39.81 -9.86 -0.84
C PRO A 449 -40.66 -11.06 -1.25
N PHE A 450 -40.00 -12.17 -1.62
CA PHE A 450 -40.67 -13.44 -1.82
C PHE A 450 -41.29 -13.93 -0.49
N PRO A 451 -42.53 -14.46 -0.49
CA PRO A 451 -43.25 -14.75 0.74
C PRO A 451 -42.71 -16.00 1.43
N VAL A 452 -42.02 -15.80 2.56
CA VAL A 452 -41.70 -16.88 3.50
C VAL A 452 -43.02 -17.47 4.02
N ARG A 453 -43.25 -18.77 3.76
CA ARG A 453 -44.42 -19.48 4.30
C ARG A 453 -44.24 -19.66 5.81
N SER A 454 -45.08 -18.99 6.59
CA SER A 454 -45.14 -19.15 8.04
C SER A 454 -45.79 -20.48 8.42
N PHE A 455 -45.13 -21.26 9.27
CA PHE A 455 -45.78 -22.30 10.07
C PHE A 455 -46.34 -21.67 11.36
N PRO A 456 -47.60 -21.95 11.74
CA PRO A 456 -48.21 -21.37 12.94
C PRO A 456 -47.76 -22.10 14.22
N PRO A 457 -47.75 -21.40 15.39
CA PRO A 457 -47.37 -21.98 16.68
C PRO A 457 -48.48 -22.85 17.31
N CYS A 458 -48.11 -23.58 18.36
CA CYS A 458 -48.95 -24.59 19.04
C CYS A 458 -50.22 -24.03 19.73
N GLN A 459 -51.22 -24.90 19.88
CA GLN A 459 -52.27 -24.78 20.89
C GLN A 459 -52.48 -26.12 21.63
N HIS A 460 -52.97 -26.04 22.87
CA HIS A 460 -53.11 -27.20 23.77
C HIS A 460 -54.26 -28.14 23.40
N SER A 461 -54.04 -29.45 23.61
CA SER A 461 -55.06 -30.35 24.17
C SER A 461 -54.43 -31.62 24.77
N SER A 462 -55.12 -32.23 25.73
CA SER A 462 -54.74 -33.44 26.49
C SER A 462 -55.98 -33.91 27.28
N PRO A 463 -56.06 -35.11 27.88
CA PRO A 463 -55.18 -36.29 27.78
C PRO A 463 -55.94 -37.59 27.38
N ALA A 464 -55.22 -38.69 27.10
CA ALA A 464 -55.71 -40.06 27.35
C ALA A 464 -54.57 -41.11 27.35
N LEU A 465 -54.78 -42.15 28.16
CA LEU A 465 -54.16 -43.50 28.29
C LEU A 465 -53.27 -44.00 27.12
N LEU A 466 -52.22 -44.80 27.35
CA LEU A 466 -52.18 -45.96 28.26
C LEU A 466 -50.80 -46.15 28.96
N SER A 467 -50.82 -46.68 30.18
CA SER A 467 -49.65 -47.08 30.98
C SER A 467 -49.12 -48.48 30.65
N LEU A 468 -47.86 -48.80 31.01
CA LEU A 468 -47.46 -50.03 31.73
C LEU A 468 -45.96 -50.01 32.16
N ILE A 469 -45.74 -50.13 33.48
CA ILE A 469 -44.60 -50.80 34.17
C ILE A 469 -43.15 -50.23 34.09
N MET A 470 -42.73 -49.65 35.22
CA MET A 470 -41.35 -49.63 35.79
C MET A 470 -41.11 -50.90 36.66
N PRO A 471 -39.89 -51.32 37.14
CA PRO A 471 -38.76 -50.53 37.73
C PRO A 471 -37.34 -51.04 37.31
N SER A 472 -36.17 -50.71 37.91
CA SER A 472 -35.54 -49.55 38.60
C SER A 472 -34.12 -50.01 39.08
N VAL A 473 -33.38 -49.18 39.84
CA VAL A 473 -32.10 -49.47 40.58
C VAL A 473 -30.88 -49.85 39.69
N VAL A 474 -29.59 -49.63 40.00
CA VAL A 474 -28.85 -49.30 41.26
C VAL A 474 -27.78 -48.19 41.03
N GLU A 475 -27.42 -47.51 42.11
CA GLU A 475 -26.40 -46.44 42.22
C GLU A 475 -25.15 -46.90 43.01
N THR A 476 -23.93 -46.68 42.48
CA THR A 476 -22.64 -46.69 43.20
C THR A 476 -21.64 -45.84 42.40
N ALA A 477 -21.05 -44.74 42.90
CA ALA A 477 -20.13 -44.54 44.04
C ALA A 477 -18.63 -44.53 43.62
N SER A 478 -17.94 -43.42 43.92
CA SER A 478 -16.53 -43.16 43.56
C SER A 478 -15.55 -43.49 44.69
N PRO A 479 -14.24 -43.61 44.40
CA PRO A 479 -13.18 -43.30 45.36
C PRO A 479 -12.51 -41.94 45.05
N HIS A 480 -12.17 -41.19 46.10
CA HIS A 480 -11.35 -39.97 46.02
C HIS A 480 -9.85 -40.29 46.03
N LEU A 481 -9.04 -39.33 45.57
CA LEU A 481 -7.83 -38.95 46.30
C LEU A 481 -7.79 -37.42 46.50
N ARG A 482 -7.25 -36.96 47.63
CA ARG A 482 -7.12 -35.54 48.01
C ARG A 482 -5.70 -35.23 48.45
N VAL A 483 -5.14 -34.13 47.95
CA VAL A 483 -4.22 -33.23 48.67
C VAL A 483 -4.61 -31.82 48.22
N ALA A 484 -5.47 -31.10 48.94
CA ALA A 484 -5.19 -30.31 50.16
C ALA A 484 -4.39 -29.04 49.88
N ALA A 485 -4.87 -27.90 50.39
CA ALA A 485 -4.41 -26.55 50.03
C ALA A 485 -4.10 -25.70 51.28
N THR A 486 -3.30 -24.64 51.10
CA THR A 486 -3.05 -23.58 52.10
C THR A 486 -3.21 -22.19 51.48
N LYS A 487 -3.48 -21.17 52.31
CA LYS A 487 -4.27 -19.99 51.93
C LYS A 487 -3.76 -18.71 52.62
N ALA A 488 -3.48 -17.66 51.84
CA ALA A 488 -3.24 -16.27 52.28
C ALA A 488 -3.55 -15.35 51.09
N SER A 489 -4.67 -14.62 51.05
CA SER A 489 -5.02 -13.36 51.76
C SER A 489 -4.45 -12.10 51.09
N SER A 490 -5.37 -11.28 50.56
CA SER A 490 -5.23 -10.08 49.71
C SER A 490 -4.67 -8.84 50.45
N PRO A 491 -4.54 -7.63 49.81
CA PRO A 491 -4.75 -7.30 48.39
C PRO A 491 -3.61 -6.49 47.71
N ALA A 492 -3.63 -6.43 46.38
CA ALA A 492 -2.87 -5.45 45.57
C ALA A 492 -3.76 -4.95 44.41
N ALA A 493 -3.51 -3.73 43.91
CA ALA A 493 -4.36 -3.08 42.94
C ALA A 493 -4.20 -3.64 41.52
N THR A 494 -5.30 -3.74 40.77
CA THR A 494 -5.29 -4.00 39.33
C THR A 494 -4.88 -2.74 38.57
N GLU A 495 -3.60 -2.65 38.20
CA GLU A 495 -3.18 -1.84 37.05
C GLU A 495 -3.64 -2.53 35.75
N ALA A 496 -4.02 -1.75 34.74
CA ALA A 496 -4.43 -2.28 33.45
C ALA A 496 -3.21 -2.68 32.60
N PRO A 497 -3.28 -3.74 31.76
CA PRO A 497 -2.17 -4.12 30.90
C PRO A 497 -1.86 -3.02 29.88
N SER A 498 -0.70 -2.38 30.02
CA SER A 498 -0.10 -1.56 28.96
C SER A 498 0.11 -2.44 27.73
N ALA A 499 -0.38 -2.00 26.57
CA ALA A 499 -0.18 -2.70 25.30
C ALA A 499 1.30 -2.66 24.88
N ARG A 500 2.08 -3.65 25.34
CA ARG A 500 3.47 -3.88 24.96
C ARG A 500 3.55 -5.17 24.17
N ILE A 501 3.85 -5.06 22.88
CA ILE A 501 4.15 -6.19 22.01
C ILE A 501 5.67 -6.38 22.03
N SER A 502 6.13 -7.64 21.98
CA SER A 502 7.56 -7.93 21.93
C SER A 502 8.22 -7.42 20.64
N PRO A 503 9.54 -7.12 20.66
CA PRO A 503 10.29 -6.77 19.45
C PRO A 503 10.24 -7.87 18.37
N PRO A 504 10.52 -7.54 17.09
CA PRO A 504 10.61 -8.52 16.01
C PRO A 504 11.69 -9.59 16.27
N GLU A 505 11.50 -10.81 15.78
CA GLU A 505 12.43 -11.94 16.00
C GLU A 505 13.85 -11.73 15.44
N THR A 506 14.04 -10.75 14.55
CA THR A 506 15.35 -10.34 14.00
C THR A 506 16.06 -9.26 14.82
N SER A 507 15.42 -8.72 15.87
CA SER A 507 16.06 -7.78 16.80
C SER A 507 16.94 -8.49 17.82
N SER A 508 18.00 -7.83 18.28
CA SER A 508 18.81 -8.35 19.38
C SER A 508 18.00 -8.41 20.67
N VAL A 509 18.30 -9.39 21.53
CA VAL A 509 17.62 -9.65 22.82
C VAL A 509 17.70 -8.47 23.82
N GLU A 510 18.43 -7.40 23.45
CA GLU A 510 18.69 -6.19 24.23
C GLU A 510 18.00 -4.93 23.63
N ASP A 511 17.18 -5.05 22.57
CA ASP A 511 16.44 -3.90 22.01
C ASP A 511 15.27 -3.51 22.93
N HIS A 512 15.52 -2.52 23.80
CA HIS A 512 14.56 -2.01 24.78
C HIS A 512 13.65 -0.86 24.27
N PHE A 513 13.51 -0.67 22.95
CA PHE A 513 12.63 0.36 22.40
C PHE A 513 11.14 -0.04 22.48
N PHE A 514 10.24 0.94 22.39
CA PHE A 514 8.79 0.69 22.37
C PHE A 514 8.35 0.31 20.95
N TRP A 515 8.29 -0.99 20.64
CA TRP A 515 7.81 -1.45 19.34
C TRP A 515 6.29 -1.34 19.22
N THR A 516 5.83 -0.73 18.13
CA THR A 516 4.42 -0.76 17.70
C THR A 516 4.30 -1.27 16.27
N TYR A 517 3.13 -1.87 16.00
CA TYR A 517 2.72 -2.36 14.69
C TYR A 517 1.49 -1.59 14.17
N THR A 518 1.03 -0.57 14.91
CA THR A 518 -0.06 0.33 14.48
C THR A 518 0.43 1.42 13.53
N GLU A 519 -0.45 1.91 12.67
CA GLU A 519 -0.20 3.11 11.84
C GLU A 519 0.17 4.34 12.71
N GLU A 520 0.83 5.33 12.10
CA GLU A 520 1.19 6.61 12.72
C GLU A 520 -0.09 7.37 13.17
N PRO A 521 -0.25 7.68 14.47
CA PRO A 521 -1.49 8.25 15.01
C PRO A 521 -1.84 9.62 14.41
N HIS A 522 -0.85 10.36 13.93
CA HIS A 522 -1.02 11.63 13.23
C HIS A 522 -1.86 11.51 11.95
N ARG A 523 -1.70 10.41 11.19
CA ARG A 523 -2.46 10.19 9.95
C ARG A 523 -3.95 9.94 10.26
N SER A 524 -4.22 9.04 11.20
CA SER A 524 -5.60 8.70 11.60
C SER A 524 -6.31 9.89 12.25
N ARG A 525 -5.60 10.65 13.11
CA ARG A 525 -6.15 11.83 13.80
C ARG A 525 -6.36 13.01 12.85
N ARG A 526 -5.46 13.26 11.89
CA ARG A 526 -5.69 14.19 10.75
C ARG A 526 -7.00 13.88 10.04
N GLN A 527 -7.24 12.63 9.68
CA GLN A 527 -8.47 12.22 8.96
C GLN A 527 -9.73 12.45 9.81
N ALA A 528 -9.70 12.11 11.10
CA ALA A 528 -10.82 12.37 12.02
C ALA A 528 -11.10 13.88 12.20
N ILE A 529 -10.05 14.70 12.31
CA ILE A 529 -10.17 16.16 12.42
C ILE A 529 -10.72 16.78 11.12
N ILE A 530 -10.24 16.37 9.95
CA ILE A 530 -10.78 16.83 8.65
C ILE A 530 -12.27 16.51 8.52
N LYS A 531 -12.69 15.33 8.99
CA LYS A 531 -14.11 14.95 9.00
C LYS A 531 -14.93 15.82 9.96
N ALA A 532 -14.47 15.98 11.20
CA ALA A 532 -15.23 16.69 12.23
C ALA A 532 -15.29 18.21 11.98
N HIS A 533 -14.23 18.77 11.39
CA HIS A 533 -14.04 20.21 11.19
C HIS A 533 -13.45 20.50 9.81
N PRO A 534 -14.17 20.26 8.70
CA PRO A 534 -13.62 20.41 7.34
C PRO A 534 -13.11 21.83 7.04
N GLU A 535 -13.51 22.84 7.81
CA GLU A 535 -12.95 24.19 7.77
C GLU A 535 -11.47 24.30 8.17
N VAL A 536 -10.86 23.31 8.84
CA VAL A 536 -9.40 23.34 9.12
C VAL A 536 -8.58 23.39 7.83
N THR A 537 -9.09 22.81 6.75
CA THR A 537 -8.45 22.84 5.42
C THR A 537 -8.28 24.27 4.90
N LYS A 538 -9.12 25.22 5.33
CA LYS A 538 -9.04 26.64 4.95
C LYS A 538 -7.89 27.37 5.64
N LEU A 539 -7.21 26.74 6.60
CA LEU A 539 -6.00 27.25 7.23
C LEU A 539 -4.73 26.91 6.42
N CYS A 540 -4.78 25.92 5.51
CA CYS A 540 -3.64 25.48 4.70
C CYS A 540 -3.03 26.61 3.84
N GLY A 541 -1.77 26.41 3.45
CA GLY A 541 -1.08 27.25 2.47
C GLY A 541 -0.32 28.42 3.09
N PRO A 542 0.41 29.19 2.26
CA PRO A 542 1.57 29.95 2.69
C PRO A 542 1.26 31.11 3.65
N GLU A 543 2.29 31.49 4.40
CA GLU A 543 2.34 32.58 5.37
C GLU A 543 3.44 33.58 4.99
N PRO A 544 3.09 34.68 4.27
CA PRO A 544 4.05 35.69 3.85
C PRO A 544 4.79 36.41 4.98
N LEU A 545 4.35 36.30 6.24
CA LEU A 545 5.06 36.84 7.40
C LEU A 545 6.42 36.15 7.64
N THR A 546 6.55 34.86 7.33
CA THR A 546 7.74 34.05 7.64
C THR A 546 9.03 34.65 7.09
N LYS A 547 9.02 35.17 5.85
CA LYS A 547 10.20 35.81 5.23
C LYS A 547 10.66 37.09 5.91
N TRP A 548 9.75 37.83 6.55
CA TRP A 548 10.07 39.07 7.26
C TRP A 548 10.67 38.78 8.63
N VAL A 549 10.18 37.73 9.32
CA VAL A 549 10.79 37.23 10.56
C VAL A 549 12.20 36.69 10.29
N VAL A 550 12.38 35.89 9.22
CA VAL A 550 13.70 35.44 8.76
C VAL A 550 14.63 36.63 8.50
N LEU A 551 14.19 37.62 7.71
CA LEU A 551 15.00 38.81 7.42
C LEU A 551 15.43 39.55 8.70
N LEU A 552 14.49 39.77 9.64
CA LEU A 552 14.77 40.40 10.92
C LEU A 552 15.80 39.62 11.74
N VAL A 553 15.64 38.31 11.89
CA VAL A 553 16.51 37.48 12.74
C VAL A 553 17.89 37.27 12.09
N VAL A 554 17.97 37.13 10.76
CA VAL A 554 19.24 37.19 10.02
C VAL A 554 19.93 38.54 10.23
N SER A 555 19.21 39.67 10.15
CA SER A 555 19.78 41.00 10.41
C SER A 555 20.26 41.18 11.85
N ILE A 556 19.55 40.64 12.85
CA ILE A 556 20.00 40.64 14.26
C ILE A 556 21.31 39.85 14.40
N GLN A 557 21.39 38.64 13.83
CA GLN A 557 22.60 37.82 13.90
C GLN A 557 23.80 38.46 13.19
N LEU A 558 23.61 39.01 11.98
CA LEU A 558 24.64 39.78 11.27
C LEU A 558 25.14 40.97 12.09
N THR A 559 24.24 41.68 12.78
CA THR A 559 24.56 42.83 13.63
C THR A 559 25.38 42.40 14.86
N CYS A 560 24.96 41.33 15.54
CA CYS A 560 25.69 40.79 16.70
C CYS A 560 27.08 40.29 16.30
N ALA A 561 27.19 39.54 15.20
CA ALA A 561 28.46 39.05 14.66
C ALA A 561 29.41 40.21 14.29
N TYR A 562 28.88 41.27 13.66
CA TYR A 562 29.66 42.47 13.36
C TYR A 562 30.11 43.22 14.62
N LEU A 563 29.25 43.39 15.62
CA LEU A 563 29.61 44.05 16.88
C LEU A 563 30.67 43.26 17.66
N LEU A 564 30.59 41.93 17.65
CA LEU A 564 31.54 41.03 18.33
C LEU A 564 32.85 40.79 17.56
N ARG A 565 33.04 41.35 16.36
CA ARG A 565 34.21 41.08 15.48
C ARG A 565 35.60 41.24 16.13
N ASN A 566 35.72 42.11 17.15
CA ASN A 566 36.96 42.35 17.90
C ASN A 566 36.93 41.80 19.34
N THR A 567 35.94 40.98 19.68
CA THR A 567 35.76 40.38 21.02
C THR A 567 36.21 38.93 20.97
N SER A 568 36.96 38.47 21.99
CA SER A 568 37.41 37.07 22.06
C SER A 568 36.24 36.12 22.33
N ILE A 569 36.29 34.91 21.74
CA ILE A 569 35.34 33.81 22.01
C ILE A 569 35.21 33.45 23.50
N LEU A 570 36.25 33.69 24.31
CA LEU A 570 36.25 33.44 25.76
C LEU A 570 35.80 34.65 26.61
N ASP A 571 35.48 35.79 25.98
CA ASP A 571 34.92 36.95 26.69
C ASP A 571 33.49 36.64 27.13
N TRP A 572 33.14 36.95 28.39
CA TRP A 572 31.80 36.71 28.91
C TRP A 572 30.71 37.41 28.08
N ARG A 573 31.01 38.54 27.44
CA ARG A 573 30.09 39.27 26.56
C ARG A 573 29.83 38.51 25.26
N PHE A 574 30.86 37.87 24.71
CA PHE A 574 30.72 37.01 23.53
C PHE A 574 29.86 35.80 23.89
N LEU A 575 30.21 35.09 24.96
CA LEU A 575 29.50 33.89 25.41
C LEU A 575 28.03 34.19 25.79
N ALA A 576 27.78 35.27 26.53
CA ALA A 576 26.42 35.68 26.90
C ALA A 576 25.60 36.11 25.68
N THR A 577 26.19 36.82 24.71
CA THR A 577 25.48 37.18 23.47
C THR A 577 25.20 35.95 22.62
N ALA A 578 26.17 35.05 22.46
CA ALA A 578 26.01 33.80 21.70
C ALA A 578 25.00 32.84 22.35
N TYR A 579 24.86 32.82 23.67
CA TYR A 579 23.85 32.01 24.35
C TYR A 579 22.46 32.68 24.38
N VAL A 580 22.35 33.97 24.75
CA VAL A 580 21.04 34.61 24.95
C VAL A 580 20.42 35.07 23.63
N VAL A 581 21.20 35.74 22.78
CA VAL A 581 20.72 36.23 21.47
C VAL A 581 20.97 35.17 20.40
N GLY A 582 22.21 34.71 20.28
CA GLY A 582 22.66 33.81 19.22
C GLY A 582 21.93 32.48 19.18
N ALA A 583 21.87 31.76 20.30
CA ALA A 583 21.21 30.47 20.39
C ALA A 583 19.68 30.58 20.19
N THR A 584 19.05 31.62 20.74
CA THR A 584 17.63 31.95 20.50
C THR A 584 17.35 32.24 19.03
N SER A 585 18.20 33.04 18.39
CA SER A 585 18.08 33.37 16.96
C SER A 585 18.32 32.16 16.06
N ASN A 586 19.29 31.29 16.36
CA ASN A 586 19.52 30.09 15.56
C ASN A 586 18.45 29.02 15.80
N GLN A 587 17.88 28.91 17.02
CA GLN A 587 16.64 28.17 17.28
C GLN A 587 15.47 28.66 16.42
N ASN A 588 15.28 29.99 16.33
CA ASN A 588 14.29 30.57 15.43
C ASN A 588 14.57 30.23 13.95
N LEU A 589 15.81 30.36 13.48
CA LEU A 589 16.18 30.08 12.08
C LEU A 589 16.13 28.59 11.71
N PHE A 590 16.43 27.68 12.64
CA PHE A 590 16.23 26.24 12.45
C PHE A 590 14.75 25.94 12.15
N LEU A 591 13.84 26.53 12.93
CA LEU A 591 12.40 26.32 12.77
C LEU A 591 11.78 27.17 11.65
N ALA A 592 12.43 28.24 11.22
CA ALA A 592 12.12 28.88 9.94
C ALA A 592 12.44 27.95 8.77
N ILE A 593 13.61 27.28 8.78
CA ILE A 593 14.02 26.31 7.74
C ILE A 593 13.10 25.08 7.75
N HIS A 594 12.59 24.68 8.91
CA HIS A 594 11.49 23.71 9.06
C HIS A 594 10.23 24.18 8.30
N GLU A 595 9.64 25.33 8.64
CA GLU A 595 8.43 25.86 7.97
C GLU A 595 8.63 26.02 6.44
N ILE A 596 9.81 26.50 6.02
CA ILE A 596 10.15 26.68 4.60
C ILE A 596 10.30 25.32 3.88
N SER A 597 10.67 24.25 4.60
CA SER A 597 10.74 22.88 4.06
C SER A 597 9.36 22.31 3.71
N HIS A 598 8.28 22.82 4.32
CA HIS A 598 6.88 22.54 3.96
C HIS A 598 6.32 23.47 2.87
N ASN A 599 7.18 24.28 2.23
CA ASN A 599 6.81 25.35 1.28
C ASN A 599 5.97 26.49 1.89
N LEU A 600 5.97 26.68 3.21
CA LEU A 600 5.02 27.60 3.85
C LEU A 600 5.36 29.09 3.72
N ALA A 601 6.53 29.51 3.21
CA ALA A 601 6.83 30.94 3.03
C ALA A 601 6.33 31.50 1.68
N PHE A 602 6.23 30.68 0.64
CA PHE A 602 5.82 31.08 -0.72
C PHE A 602 5.08 29.96 -1.46
N ARG A 603 4.27 30.31 -2.48
CA ARG A 603 3.70 29.29 -3.40
C ARG A 603 4.74 28.64 -4.32
N SER A 604 5.90 29.25 -4.55
CA SER A 604 6.95 28.70 -5.42
C SER A 604 7.92 27.82 -4.60
N PRO A 605 8.10 26.54 -4.94
CA PRO A 605 9.11 25.70 -4.27
C PRO A 605 10.52 26.27 -4.39
N LEU A 606 10.88 26.88 -5.53
CA LEU A 606 12.18 27.51 -5.72
C LEU A 606 12.38 28.73 -4.81
N ALA A 607 11.36 29.57 -4.64
CA ALA A 607 11.43 30.71 -3.71
C ALA A 607 11.60 30.26 -2.24
N ASN A 608 10.99 29.13 -1.85
CA ASN A 608 11.25 28.49 -0.56
C ASN A 608 12.69 27.95 -0.47
N ARG A 609 13.16 27.18 -1.48
CA ARG A 609 14.54 26.67 -1.54
C ARG A 609 15.58 27.81 -1.38
N ILE A 610 15.36 28.96 -2.02
CA ILE A 610 16.24 30.15 -1.91
C ILE A 610 16.14 30.81 -0.53
N LEU A 611 14.95 30.98 0.05
CA LEU A 611 14.80 31.56 1.39
C LEU A 611 15.40 30.67 2.48
N ALA A 612 15.36 29.34 2.33
CA ALA A 612 16.02 28.41 3.24
C ALA A 612 17.53 28.64 3.26
N ILE A 613 18.17 28.78 2.08
CA ILE A 613 19.60 29.09 1.96
C ILE A 613 19.93 30.47 2.57
N PHE A 614 19.04 31.47 2.45
CA PHE A 614 19.21 32.77 3.10
C PHE A 614 19.08 32.69 4.63
N ALA A 615 18.11 31.93 5.15
CA ALA A 615 17.95 31.67 6.58
C ALA A 615 19.14 30.87 7.17
N ASN A 616 19.83 30.09 6.33
CA ASN A 616 21.00 29.30 6.69
C ASN A 616 22.25 30.16 6.98
N LEU A 617 22.35 31.37 6.44
CA LEU A 617 23.61 32.15 6.48
C LEU A 617 24.19 32.32 7.90
N PRO A 618 23.42 32.68 8.95
CA PRO A 618 23.93 32.85 10.31
C PRO A 618 24.14 31.55 11.10
N ILE A 619 23.96 30.39 10.46
CA ILE A 619 24.23 29.08 11.05
C ILE A 619 25.72 28.73 10.91
N GLY A 620 26.42 29.27 9.91
CA GLY A 620 27.84 29.03 9.63
C GLY A 620 28.16 27.68 8.98
N LEU A 621 27.15 26.85 8.68
CA LEU A 621 27.29 25.53 8.05
C LEU A 621 26.14 25.27 7.07
N PRO A 622 26.38 24.74 5.85
CA PRO A 622 25.36 24.58 4.81
C PRO A 622 24.51 23.32 5.03
N TYR A 623 23.38 23.45 5.73
CA TYR A 623 22.51 22.30 6.06
C TYR A 623 21.10 22.39 5.46
N SER A 624 20.56 23.58 5.17
CA SER A 624 19.13 23.77 4.83
C SER A 624 18.65 23.00 3.59
N ALA A 625 19.49 22.90 2.54
CA ALA A 625 19.17 22.12 1.34
C ALA A 625 19.10 20.61 1.64
N ALA A 626 19.93 20.12 2.56
CA ALA A 626 19.95 18.72 2.98
C ALA A 626 18.82 18.41 3.98
N PHE A 627 18.54 19.32 4.93
CA PHE A 627 17.50 19.17 5.96
C PHE A 627 16.15 18.75 5.37
N ARG A 628 15.71 19.42 4.31
CA ARG A 628 14.37 19.25 3.73
C ARG A 628 13.99 17.78 3.38
N PRO A 629 14.75 17.03 2.57
CA PRO A 629 14.40 15.63 2.26
C PRO A 629 14.40 14.69 3.49
N TYR A 630 15.29 14.86 4.48
CA TYR A 630 15.20 14.08 5.72
C TYR A 630 13.91 14.42 6.47
N HIS A 631 13.65 15.71 6.67
CA HIS A 631 12.51 16.22 7.43
C HIS A 631 11.16 15.80 6.85
N LEU A 632 11.02 15.87 5.53
CA LEU A 632 9.83 15.39 4.83
C LEU A 632 9.72 13.85 4.82
N THR A 633 10.83 13.12 4.97
CA THR A 633 10.81 11.65 5.15
C THR A 633 10.36 11.27 6.55
N HIS A 634 10.84 11.98 7.59
CA HIS A 634 10.43 11.82 8.99
C HIS A 634 8.90 12.00 9.14
N HIS A 635 8.32 13.09 8.61
CA HIS A 635 6.87 13.33 8.56
C HIS A 635 6.06 12.32 7.70
N LYS A 636 6.70 11.40 6.98
CA LYS A 636 6.04 10.31 6.20
C LYS A 636 6.38 8.90 6.72
N SER A 637 7.20 8.79 7.76
CA SER A 637 7.83 7.53 8.18
C SER A 637 8.14 7.52 9.69
N LEU A 638 7.31 8.16 10.52
CA LEU A 638 7.63 8.44 11.92
C LEU A 638 7.88 7.14 12.72
N GLY A 639 9.06 7.04 13.35
CA GLY A 639 9.48 5.85 14.09
C GLY A 639 9.81 4.62 13.21
N VAL A 640 9.82 4.73 11.88
CA VAL A 640 10.15 3.58 11.00
C VAL A 640 11.65 3.33 10.99
N THR A 641 12.03 2.13 11.41
CA THR A 641 13.44 1.71 11.54
C THR A 641 14.15 1.80 10.19
N GLY A 642 15.27 2.53 10.15
CA GLY A 642 16.07 2.74 8.93
C GLY A 642 15.58 3.87 8.00
N LEU A 643 14.42 4.49 8.28
CA LEU A 643 13.90 5.64 7.51
C LEU A 643 13.79 6.91 8.35
N ASP A 644 13.36 6.81 9.61
CA ASP A 644 13.38 7.92 10.57
C ASP A 644 14.79 8.14 11.11
N THR A 645 15.46 9.19 10.63
CA THR A 645 16.83 9.56 11.03
C THR A 645 16.91 10.09 12.46
N ASP A 646 15.78 10.41 13.09
CA ASP A 646 15.77 11.02 14.40
C ASP A 646 15.75 9.96 15.50
N LEU A 647 15.48 8.68 15.16
CA LEU A 647 15.65 7.52 16.04
C LEU A 647 17.13 7.34 16.44
N PRO A 648 17.44 7.20 17.74
CA PRO A 648 18.74 6.74 18.19
C PRO A 648 19.03 5.30 17.73
N THR A 649 20.29 5.02 17.42
CA THR A 649 20.73 3.63 17.21
C THR A 649 20.77 2.88 18.54
N ALA A 650 20.71 1.55 18.52
CA ALA A 650 20.84 0.74 19.74
C ALA A 650 22.21 0.97 20.44
N LEU A 651 23.27 1.22 19.67
CA LEU A 651 24.60 1.55 20.20
C LEU A 651 24.62 2.93 20.89
N GLU A 652 24.06 3.96 20.24
CA GLU A 652 23.86 5.27 20.89
C GLU A 652 23.06 5.13 22.17
N ALA A 653 21.93 4.42 22.13
CA ALA A 653 21.04 4.26 23.27
C ALA A 653 21.69 3.49 24.43
N PHE A 654 22.53 2.49 24.14
CA PHE A 654 23.31 1.78 25.15
C PHE A 654 24.32 2.69 25.86
N PHE A 655 25.21 3.36 25.11
CA PHE A 655 26.26 4.19 25.70
C PHE A 655 25.73 5.47 26.37
N LEU A 656 24.63 6.05 25.86
CA LEU A 656 24.10 7.32 26.35
C LEU A 656 23.09 7.16 27.49
N ASN A 657 22.61 5.94 27.84
CA ASN A 657 21.64 5.74 28.92
C ASN A 657 22.26 5.74 30.34
N SER A 658 23.06 6.76 30.65
CA SER A 658 23.60 7.06 31.98
C SER A 658 23.47 8.55 32.28
N LEU A 659 23.57 8.99 33.54
CA LEU A 659 23.45 10.43 33.89
C LEU A 659 24.42 11.29 33.06
N LEU A 660 25.68 10.86 32.93
CA LEU A 660 26.68 11.53 32.10
C LEU A 660 26.40 11.40 30.60
N GLY A 661 25.96 10.21 30.15
CA GLY A 661 25.59 9.96 28.76
C GLY A 661 24.41 10.81 28.27
N LYS A 662 23.37 10.97 29.08
CA LYS A 662 22.21 11.82 28.77
C LYS A 662 22.57 13.31 28.84
N THR A 663 23.40 13.71 29.81
CA THR A 663 23.95 15.07 29.87
C THR A 663 24.77 15.38 28.61
N PHE A 664 25.62 14.45 28.16
CA PHE A 664 26.37 14.57 26.92
C PHE A 664 25.43 14.64 25.70
N PHE A 665 24.44 13.75 25.60
CA PHE A 665 23.44 13.77 24.52
C PHE A 665 22.74 15.12 24.42
N CYS A 666 22.20 15.66 25.52
CA CYS A 666 21.53 16.97 25.52
C CYS A 666 22.47 18.17 25.36
N THR A 667 23.78 17.99 25.57
CA THR A 667 24.79 19.04 25.35
C THR A 667 25.29 19.06 23.91
N PHE A 668 25.36 17.91 23.25
CA PHE A 668 25.84 17.75 21.87
C PHE A 668 24.72 17.38 20.90
N GLN A 669 23.46 17.66 21.25
CA GLN A 669 22.28 17.12 20.58
C GLN A 669 22.26 17.46 19.08
N ILE A 670 22.60 18.71 18.73
CA ILE A 670 22.70 19.16 17.33
C ILE A 670 23.65 18.31 16.47
N LEU A 671 24.71 17.72 17.06
CA LEU A 671 25.65 16.87 16.33
C LEU A 671 25.03 15.51 15.99
N PHE A 672 24.19 14.95 16.85
CA PHE A 672 23.47 13.71 16.55
C PHE A 672 22.51 13.91 15.37
N TYR A 673 21.73 15.00 15.37
CA TYR A 673 20.82 15.34 14.26
C TYR A 673 21.57 15.69 12.96
N ALA A 674 22.74 16.32 13.04
CA ALA A 674 23.55 16.65 11.86
C ALA A 674 24.30 15.44 11.27
N VAL A 675 24.74 14.49 12.11
CA VAL A 675 25.65 13.40 11.70
C VAL A 675 24.93 12.06 11.50
N ARG A 676 23.91 11.72 12.31
CA ARG A 676 23.23 10.42 12.20
C ARG A 676 22.59 10.17 10.81
N PRO A 677 22.01 11.16 10.09
CA PRO A 677 21.52 10.93 8.73
C PRO A 677 22.58 10.38 7.76
N MET A 678 23.86 10.75 7.94
CA MET A 678 24.97 10.23 7.12
C MET A 678 25.22 8.73 7.30
N PHE A 679 24.68 8.12 8.36
CA PHE A 679 24.82 6.70 8.69
C PHE A 679 23.52 5.88 8.63
N VAL A 680 22.35 6.54 8.67
CA VAL A 680 21.03 5.88 8.61
C VAL A 680 20.43 5.92 7.20
N TYR A 681 20.28 7.12 6.64
CA TYR A 681 19.70 7.31 5.30
C TYR A 681 20.20 8.62 4.70
N SER A 682 20.90 8.56 3.57
CA SER A 682 21.42 9.72 2.84
C SER A 682 20.69 9.92 1.50
N PRO A 683 19.90 11.00 1.32
CA PRO A 683 19.24 11.32 0.06
C PRO A 683 20.25 11.75 -1.02
N PRO A 684 19.88 11.65 -2.31
CA PRO A 684 20.77 12.00 -3.41
C PRO A 684 21.17 13.48 -3.38
N PHE A 685 22.46 13.75 -3.59
CA PHE A 685 22.99 15.10 -3.70
C PHE A 685 22.55 15.75 -5.01
N THR A 686 22.09 16.99 -4.95
CA THR A 686 21.49 17.72 -6.10
C THR A 686 22.08 19.13 -6.25
N SER A 687 21.78 19.80 -7.36
CA SER A 687 22.24 21.17 -7.65
C SER A 687 21.94 22.18 -6.54
N ILE A 688 20.82 22.02 -5.80
CA ILE A 688 20.49 22.91 -4.68
C ILE A 688 21.42 22.73 -3.47
N HIS A 689 22.02 21.54 -3.29
CA HIS A 689 23.03 21.29 -2.26
C HIS A 689 24.35 21.97 -2.62
N LEU A 690 24.76 21.88 -3.90
CA LEU A 690 25.93 22.62 -4.42
C LEU A 690 25.73 24.13 -4.28
N LEU A 691 24.52 24.64 -4.55
CA LEU A 691 24.19 26.06 -4.36
C LEU A 691 24.26 26.46 -2.88
N ASN A 692 23.68 25.70 -1.95
CA ASN A 692 23.77 25.99 -0.51
C ASN A 692 25.23 25.99 -0.03
N LEU A 693 26.04 25.03 -0.47
CA LEU A 693 27.46 24.94 -0.14
C LEU A 693 28.24 26.15 -0.68
N ALA A 694 28.08 26.47 -1.97
CA ALA A 694 28.76 27.59 -2.62
C ALA A 694 28.37 28.94 -2.00
N VAL A 695 27.07 29.16 -1.72
CA VAL A 695 26.57 30.39 -1.11
C VAL A 695 27.08 30.54 0.32
N GLN A 696 27.00 29.48 1.15
CA GLN A 696 27.46 29.55 2.55
C GLN A 696 28.97 29.82 2.63
N LEU A 697 29.79 29.04 1.91
CA LEU A 697 31.25 29.23 1.91
C LEU A 697 31.67 30.59 1.37
N SER A 698 31.00 31.09 0.32
CA SER A 698 31.26 32.44 -0.21
C SER A 698 30.88 33.52 0.79
N PHE A 699 29.77 33.35 1.51
CA PHE A 699 29.29 34.28 2.53
C PHE A 699 30.20 34.30 3.77
N ASP A 700 30.58 33.14 4.32
CA ASP A 700 31.48 33.08 5.49
C ASP A 700 32.88 33.63 5.17
N TYR A 701 33.38 33.34 3.95
CA TYR A 701 34.59 33.96 3.44
C TYR A 701 34.44 35.49 3.30
N ALA A 702 33.35 35.97 2.70
CA ALA A 702 33.10 37.41 2.57
C ALA A 702 33.02 38.09 3.95
N LEU A 703 32.27 37.52 4.90
CA LEU A 703 32.10 38.06 6.26
C LEU A 703 33.43 38.20 6.99
N THR A 704 34.27 37.15 6.97
CA THR A 704 35.58 37.16 7.64
C THR A 704 36.57 38.12 6.95
N ARG A 705 36.46 38.31 5.63
CA ARG A 705 37.24 39.33 4.90
C ARG A 705 36.77 40.76 5.18
N PHE A 706 35.47 41.05 5.12
CA PHE A 706 34.90 42.38 5.37
C PHE A 706 35.10 42.86 6.82
N THR A 707 35.16 41.94 7.78
CA THR A 707 35.40 42.28 9.19
C THR A 707 36.87 42.19 9.61
N GLY A 708 37.74 41.60 8.78
CA GLY A 708 39.15 41.37 9.09
C GLY A 708 39.39 40.35 10.22
N SER A 709 38.40 39.52 10.55
CA SER A 709 38.38 38.71 11.78
C SER A 709 37.59 37.41 11.60
N LEU A 710 37.98 36.36 12.36
CA LEU A 710 37.24 35.10 12.43
C LEU A 710 36.15 35.09 13.52
N GLN A 711 36.14 36.06 14.45
CA GLN A 711 35.17 36.13 15.55
C GLN A 711 33.69 36.15 15.10
N PRO A 712 33.30 36.80 13.97
CA PRO A 712 31.92 36.73 13.47
C PRO A 712 31.50 35.32 13.05
N PHE A 713 32.40 34.54 12.46
CA PHE A 713 32.16 33.14 12.09
C PHE A 713 32.11 32.25 13.34
N TYR A 714 33.04 32.43 14.27
CA TYR A 714 33.00 31.75 15.57
C TYR A 714 31.71 32.05 16.34
N TYR A 715 31.15 33.26 16.21
CA TYR A 715 29.87 33.61 16.82
C TYR A 715 28.71 32.80 16.23
N PHE A 716 28.66 32.59 14.90
CA PHE A 716 27.66 31.73 14.28
C PHE A 716 27.81 30.26 14.70
N ILE A 717 29.04 29.71 14.67
CA ILE A 717 29.28 28.32 15.09
C ILE A 717 28.94 28.12 16.57
N ALA A 718 29.31 29.05 17.46
CA ALA A 718 28.94 29.02 18.87
C ALA A 718 27.42 29.13 19.07
N SER A 719 26.76 30.05 18.34
CA SER A 719 25.30 30.21 18.38
C SER A 719 24.56 28.93 17.94
N SER A 720 25.00 28.30 16.85
CA SER A 720 24.44 27.05 16.32
C SER A 720 24.66 25.86 17.25
N PHE A 721 25.84 25.77 17.87
CA PHE A 721 26.12 24.74 18.87
C PHE A 721 25.22 24.92 20.09
N LEU A 722 25.21 26.12 20.69
CA LEU A 722 24.42 26.43 21.88
C LEU A 722 22.91 26.31 21.64
N ALA A 723 22.43 26.63 20.42
CA ALA A 723 21.03 26.48 20.01
C ALA A 723 20.49 25.05 20.18
N GLY A 724 21.30 24.04 19.88
CA GLY A 724 20.98 22.62 20.12
C GLY A 724 21.86 21.98 21.19
N SER A 725 22.18 22.75 22.23
CA SER A 725 22.73 22.31 23.52
C SER A 725 21.65 22.44 24.62
N LEU A 726 22.05 22.61 25.89
CA LEU A 726 21.20 22.91 27.04
C LEU A 726 20.57 24.33 27.02
N HIS A 727 19.95 24.72 25.89
CA HIS A 727 19.21 25.97 25.72
C HIS A 727 17.70 25.75 25.97
N PRO A 728 16.95 26.68 26.61
CA PRO A 728 15.54 26.45 26.97
C PRO A 728 14.61 26.02 25.83
N CYS A 729 14.84 26.47 24.60
CA CYS A 729 14.07 26.05 23.44
C CYS A 729 14.44 24.64 22.95
N ALA A 730 15.68 24.19 23.11
CA ALA A 730 16.18 22.91 22.59
C ALA A 730 15.46 21.69 23.18
N GLY A 731 14.73 21.86 24.28
CA GLY A 731 13.83 20.82 24.81
C GLY A 731 12.70 20.43 23.85
N HIS A 732 12.45 21.19 22.77
CA HIS A 732 11.55 20.78 21.69
C HIS A 732 12.00 19.43 21.09
N PHE A 733 13.27 19.30 20.67
CA PHE A 733 13.84 18.06 20.10
C PHE A 733 13.66 16.81 20.99
N ILE A 734 13.47 16.98 22.29
CA ILE A 734 13.20 15.88 23.24
C ILE A 734 11.69 15.69 23.44
N ALA A 735 10.96 16.78 23.70
CA ALA A 735 9.52 16.80 23.92
C ALA A 735 8.72 16.24 22.74
N GLU A 736 9.19 16.53 21.53
CA GLU A 736 8.50 16.23 20.30
C GLU A 736 8.58 14.75 19.93
N HIS A 737 9.54 13.98 20.45
CA HIS A 737 9.77 12.61 19.99
C HIS A 737 9.99 11.55 21.08
N TYR A 738 10.29 11.92 22.33
CA TYR A 738 10.56 10.95 23.40
C TYR A 738 9.38 10.77 24.35
N PHE A 739 9.27 9.58 24.94
CA PHE A 739 8.11 9.13 25.70
C PHE A 739 8.32 9.22 27.22
N PHE A 740 7.40 9.88 27.95
CA PHE A 740 7.56 10.27 29.37
C PHE A 740 6.50 9.64 30.32
N SER A 741 6.00 8.44 30.02
CA SER A 741 4.89 7.80 30.77
C SER A 741 5.19 7.44 32.23
N ASN A 742 6.45 7.11 32.56
CA ASN A 742 6.82 6.52 33.85
C ASN A 742 7.50 7.52 34.82
N VAL A 743 7.34 8.83 34.59
CA VAL A 743 7.93 9.89 35.44
C VAL A 743 7.13 10.02 36.74
N LYS A 744 7.82 10.09 37.88
CA LYS A 744 7.18 10.12 39.21
C LYS A 744 6.58 11.47 39.63
N SER A 745 6.65 12.48 38.76
CA SER A 745 6.23 13.86 39.01
C SER A 745 5.56 14.43 37.75
N GLY A 746 4.51 15.22 37.95
CA GLY A 746 3.75 15.86 36.87
C GLY A 746 4.59 16.75 35.93
N GLY A 747 4.05 17.00 34.75
CA GLY A 747 4.70 17.69 33.64
C GLY A 747 4.24 17.22 32.24
N THR A 748 3.37 16.22 32.16
CA THR A 748 2.84 15.59 30.93
C THR A 748 1.31 15.48 30.90
N GLU A 749 0.60 15.84 31.97
CA GLU A 749 -0.86 15.74 32.10
C GLU A 749 -1.56 16.50 30.96
N SER A 750 -2.67 15.97 30.46
CA SER A 750 -3.41 16.58 29.34
C SER A 750 -4.12 17.88 29.73
N LEU A 751 -4.48 18.70 28.74
CA LEU A 751 -5.25 19.93 28.98
C LEU A 751 -6.65 19.62 29.53
N ALA A 752 -7.24 18.47 29.19
CA ALA A 752 -8.48 17.99 29.77
C ALA A 752 -8.30 17.62 31.26
N GLN A 753 -7.23 16.89 31.60
CA GLN A 753 -6.93 16.48 32.98
C GLN A 753 -6.75 17.70 33.90
N LEU A 754 -5.98 18.72 33.49
CA LEU A 754 -5.77 19.93 34.30
C LEU A 754 -7.01 20.80 34.49
N LYS A 755 -8.07 20.62 33.69
CA LYS A 755 -9.34 21.36 33.82
C LYS A 755 -10.34 20.70 34.77
N GLN A 756 -10.09 19.47 35.22
CA GLN A 756 -11.06 18.66 35.97
C GLN A 756 -10.74 18.58 37.48
N LYS A 757 -11.77 18.85 38.30
CA LYS A 757 -11.87 18.28 39.66
C LYS A 757 -12.33 16.81 39.56
N PRO A 758 -12.16 16.00 40.61
CA PRO A 758 -11.55 14.67 40.47
C PRO A 758 -12.35 13.66 39.64
N ALA A 759 -11.63 12.99 38.74
CA ALA A 759 -11.89 11.63 38.27
C ALA A 759 -13.31 11.33 37.73
N THR A 760 -13.78 12.11 36.76
CA THR A 760 -14.61 11.51 35.71
C THR A 760 -13.80 10.42 35.01
N LYS A 761 -14.27 9.17 35.06
CA LYS A 761 -13.76 8.10 34.19
C LYS A 761 -13.89 8.57 32.74
N VAL A 762 -12.88 8.31 31.91
CA VAL A 762 -13.01 8.47 30.46
C VAL A 762 -14.12 7.53 30.01
N ASP A 763 -15.15 8.09 29.39
CA ASP A 763 -16.29 7.29 28.92
C ASP A 763 -15.85 6.43 27.72
N ALA A 764 -16.39 5.20 27.64
CA ALA A 764 -16.02 4.23 26.62
C ALA A 764 -16.48 4.64 25.20
N SER A 765 -17.22 5.74 25.10
CA SER A 765 -17.68 6.41 23.88
C SER A 765 -16.66 7.40 23.28
N HIS A 766 -15.59 7.78 24.01
CA HIS A 766 -14.69 8.85 23.56
C HIS A 766 -13.84 8.41 22.34
N PRO A 767 -13.72 9.21 21.26
CA PRO A 767 -13.03 8.85 20.01
C PRO A 767 -11.49 8.68 20.12
N LEU A 768 -10.95 8.63 21.34
CA LEU A 768 -9.52 8.41 21.62
C LEU A 768 -9.29 7.17 22.51
N SER A 769 -10.36 6.48 22.93
CA SER A 769 -10.33 5.40 23.94
C SER A 769 -9.66 4.09 23.49
N GLY A 770 -9.24 4.00 22.22
CA GLY A 770 -8.51 2.85 21.64
C GLY A 770 -7.20 3.23 20.93
N LEU A 771 -6.68 4.44 21.11
CA LEU A 771 -5.42 4.84 20.48
C LEU A 771 -4.19 4.26 21.19
N ALA A 772 -3.16 3.96 20.41
CA ALA A 772 -1.83 3.59 20.88
C ALA A 772 -1.18 4.73 21.70
N PRO A 773 -0.10 4.45 22.47
CA PRO A 773 0.57 5.48 23.25
C PRO A 773 0.99 6.69 22.39
N PRO A 774 0.77 7.94 22.86
CA PRO A 774 1.08 9.12 22.08
C PRO A 774 2.60 9.24 21.85
N GLU A 775 2.96 9.29 20.56
CA GLU A 775 4.34 9.17 20.08
C GLU A 775 5.09 10.50 20.09
N THR A 776 4.33 11.61 20.07
CA THR A 776 4.83 12.99 20.13
C THR A 776 3.97 13.81 21.10
N TYR A 777 4.56 14.82 21.75
CA TYR A 777 3.87 15.64 22.75
C TYR A 777 3.87 17.11 22.33
N SER A 778 2.70 17.74 22.36
CA SER A 778 2.62 19.20 22.22
C SER A 778 3.09 19.89 23.51
N TYR A 779 3.46 21.17 23.40
CA TYR A 779 3.82 22.11 24.44
C TYR A 779 3.17 23.45 24.10
N TYR A 780 2.41 24.01 25.03
CA TYR A 780 1.61 25.23 24.82
C TYR A 780 2.17 26.45 25.58
N GLY A 781 3.42 26.39 26.04
CA GLY A 781 4.04 27.44 26.85
C GLY A 781 4.64 28.60 26.04
N PRO A 782 5.13 29.66 26.73
CA PRO A 782 5.45 30.94 26.10
C PRO A 782 6.63 30.90 25.12
N LEU A 783 7.55 29.93 25.23
CA LEU A 783 8.70 29.82 24.33
C LEU A 783 8.30 29.63 22.85
N ASN A 784 7.08 29.13 22.57
CA ASN A 784 6.53 28.97 21.22
C ASN A 784 6.59 30.24 20.35
N ILE A 785 6.54 31.43 20.96
CA ILE A 785 6.62 32.71 20.24
C ILE A 785 7.98 32.94 19.57
N LEU A 786 9.04 32.28 20.06
CA LEU A 786 10.40 32.34 19.53
C LEU A 786 10.66 31.26 18.48
N THR A 787 9.83 30.22 18.45
CA THR A 787 10.10 28.94 17.77
C THR A 787 8.96 28.57 16.81
N TYR A 788 8.42 29.55 16.08
CA TYR A 788 7.39 29.36 15.05
C TYR A 788 6.22 28.47 15.52
N ASN A 789 5.77 28.62 16.77
CA ASN A 789 4.70 27.80 17.37
C ASN A 789 4.88 26.26 17.27
N VAL A 790 6.06 25.74 16.94
CA VAL A 790 6.27 24.31 16.62
C VAL A 790 5.86 23.37 17.76
N GLY A 791 5.89 23.85 19.00
CA GLY A 791 5.40 23.11 20.17
C GLY A 791 3.91 22.75 20.08
N LEU A 792 3.11 23.36 19.20
CA LEU A 792 1.84 22.77 18.77
C LEU A 792 2.14 21.61 17.80
N HIS A 793 2.86 20.61 18.30
CA HIS A 793 3.57 19.63 17.51
C HIS A 793 2.66 18.51 17.00
N ASN A 794 1.69 18.09 17.82
CA ASN A 794 0.63 17.20 17.34
C ASN A 794 -0.20 17.90 16.27
N GLU A 795 -0.56 19.16 16.48
CA GLU A 795 -1.28 19.98 15.50
C GLU A 795 -0.49 20.11 14.18
N HIS A 796 0.83 20.24 14.29
CA HIS A 796 1.74 20.38 13.15
C HIS A 796 1.96 19.08 12.38
N HIS A 797 2.22 17.95 13.04
CA HIS A 797 2.30 16.65 12.37
C HIS A 797 0.94 16.20 11.81
N ASP A 798 -0.16 16.56 12.48
CA ASP A 798 -1.51 16.36 11.95
C ASP A 798 -1.77 17.24 10.72
N PHE A 799 -1.20 18.45 10.62
CA PHE A 799 -1.42 19.35 9.48
C PHE A 799 -0.17 20.15 9.04
N PRO A 800 0.86 19.51 8.44
CA PRO A 800 2.13 20.18 8.10
C PRO A 800 2.02 21.27 7.02
N ALA A 801 0.84 21.42 6.40
CA ALA A 801 0.51 22.45 5.43
C ALA A 801 -0.24 23.66 6.03
N VAL A 802 -0.54 23.63 7.34
CA VAL A 802 -1.09 24.76 8.10
C VAL A 802 0.07 25.49 8.79
N PRO A 803 0.36 26.76 8.42
CA PRO A 803 1.53 27.45 8.93
C PRO A 803 1.40 27.85 10.40
N TRP A 804 2.56 28.10 11.02
CA TRP A 804 2.73 28.48 12.42
C TRP A 804 1.76 29.55 12.95
N THR A 805 1.37 30.54 12.14
CA THR A 805 0.42 31.60 12.51
C THR A 805 -1.00 31.08 12.77
N ARG A 806 -1.32 29.89 12.26
CA ARG A 806 -2.65 29.28 12.24
C ARG A 806 -2.75 28.00 13.06
N LEU A 807 -1.65 27.43 13.56
CA LEU A 807 -1.66 26.25 14.45
C LEU A 807 -2.53 26.47 15.70
N HIS A 808 -2.48 27.65 16.33
CA HIS A 808 -3.39 27.99 17.45
C HIS A 808 -4.86 28.03 17.02
N LYS A 809 -5.15 28.40 15.77
CA LYS A 809 -6.52 28.41 15.23
C LYS A 809 -7.00 26.97 14.93
N LEU A 810 -6.13 26.12 14.39
CA LEU A 810 -6.35 24.68 14.22
C LEU A 810 -6.66 24.01 15.57
N HIS A 811 -5.81 24.22 16.59
CA HIS A 811 -6.07 23.77 17.96
C HIS A 811 -7.43 24.26 18.47
N SER A 812 -7.76 25.56 18.27
CA SER A 812 -9.03 26.14 18.74
C SER A 812 -10.28 25.58 18.06
N ILE A 813 -10.15 24.94 16.90
CA ILE A 813 -11.25 24.33 16.15
C ILE A 813 -11.45 22.89 16.62
N ALA A 814 -10.37 22.11 16.73
CA ALA A 814 -10.40 20.66 16.98
C ALA A 814 -9.90 20.30 18.40
N ARG A 815 -10.38 21.02 19.41
CA ARG A 815 -9.90 20.92 20.81
C ARG A 815 -10.13 19.53 21.41
N GLU A 816 -11.22 18.89 21.03
CA GLU A 816 -11.61 17.53 21.43
C GLU A 816 -10.60 16.46 21.00
N PHE A 817 -9.80 16.72 19.96
CA PHE A 817 -8.75 15.81 19.49
C PHE A 817 -7.38 16.06 20.14
N TYR A 818 -7.09 17.31 20.53
CA TYR A 818 -5.78 17.70 21.09
C TYR A 818 -5.77 17.81 22.62
N GLU A 819 -6.81 18.36 23.24
CA GLU A 819 -6.81 18.61 24.70
C GLU A 819 -6.78 17.35 25.58
N PRO A 820 -7.31 16.18 25.17
CA PRO A 820 -7.14 14.93 25.94
C PRO A 820 -5.75 14.30 25.82
N LEU A 821 -4.94 14.70 24.82
CA LEU A 821 -3.58 14.19 24.65
C LEU A 821 -2.64 14.74 25.75
N PRO A 822 -1.67 13.96 26.24
CA PRO A 822 -0.67 14.47 27.16
C PRO A 822 0.20 15.53 26.47
N CYS A 823 0.60 16.54 27.23
CA CYS A 823 1.37 17.65 26.69
C CYS A 823 2.35 18.22 27.72
N HIS A 824 3.53 18.60 27.25
CA HIS A 824 4.59 19.09 28.10
C HIS A 824 4.31 20.51 28.62
N ARG A 825 4.68 20.75 29.87
CA ARG A 825 4.46 22.04 30.55
C ARG A 825 5.67 22.98 30.53
N SER A 826 6.87 22.46 30.28
CA SER A 826 8.09 23.26 30.11
C SER A 826 9.18 22.46 29.39
N TRP A 827 9.72 22.99 28.29
CA TRP A 827 10.88 22.40 27.61
C TRP A 827 12.14 22.34 28.50
N VAL A 828 12.30 23.29 29.42
CA VAL A 828 13.38 23.24 30.44
C VAL A 828 13.19 22.04 31.37
N TRP A 829 11.95 21.77 31.80
CA TRP A 829 11.64 20.58 32.61
C TRP A 829 11.87 19.28 31.83
N VAL A 830 11.56 19.26 30.53
CA VAL A 830 11.82 18.09 29.65
C VAL A 830 13.31 17.76 29.60
N ILE A 831 14.19 18.75 29.36
CA ILE A 831 15.65 18.56 29.34
C ILE A 831 16.14 17.97 30.68
N TRP A 832 15.77 18.61 31.80
CA TRP A 832 16.23 18.15 33.12
C TRP A 832 15.65 16.77 33.50
N THR A 833 14.40 16.48 33.15
CA THR A 833 13.77 15.18 33.42
C THR A 833 14.40 14.07 32.58
N PHE A 834 14.70 14.33 31.30
CA PHE A 834 15.43 13.38 30.45
C PHE A 834 16.82 13.06 31.02
N ILE A 835 17.55 14.06 31.52
CA ILE A 835 18.88 13.88 32.11
C ILE A 835 18.82 13.14 33.47
N LEU A 836 17.92 13.56 34.36
CA LEU A 836 17.94 13.18 35.77
C LEU A 836 17.08 11.95 36.12
N ASP A 837 15.97 11.71 35.40
CA ASP A 837 15.16 10.52 35.65
C ASP A 837 15.86 9.27 35.09
N LYS A 838 15.72 8.14 35.79
CA LYS A 838 16.20 6.83 35.36
C LYS A 838 15.21 6.15 34.40
N ASN A 839 13.94 6.55 34.44
CA ASN A 839 12.82 5.98 33.69
C ASN A 839 12.64 6.56 32.28
N VAL A 840 13.34 7.67 31.97
CA VAL A 840 13.30 8.36 30.66
C VAL A 840 14.71 8.40 30.08
N GLY A 841 14.89 8.17 28.77
CA GLY A 841 16.19 8.23 28.12
C GLY A 841 16.16 7.87 26.64
N PRO A 842 17.31 7.58 26.02
CA PRO A 842 17.43 7.27 24.59
C PRO A 842 16.51 6.14 24.09
N TRP A 843 16.25 5.13 24.92
CA TRP A 843 15.38 3.99 24.63
C TRP A 843 13.89 4.35 24.59
N CYS A 844 13.50 5.52 25.12
CA CYS A 844 12.11 5.96 25.20
C CYS A 844 11.62 6.56 23.86
N ARG A 845 11.83 5.85 22.76
CA ARG A 845 11.28 6.12 21.43
C ARG A 845 10.36 4.98 21.00
N VAL A 846 9.35 5.32 20.22
CA VAL A 846 8.52 4.34 19.52
C VAL A 846 9.21 3.92 18.23
N LYS A 847 9.22 2.61 17.93
CA LYS A 847 9.76 2.02 16.70
C LYS A 847 8.69 1.23 15.95
N ARG A 848 8.78 1.25 14.62
CA ARG A 848 8.05 0.40 13.66
C ARG A 848 9.03 -0.40 12.82
N ALA A 849 8.63 -1.60 12.42
CA ALA A 849 9.38 -2.45 11.50
C ALA A 849 9.15 -2.10 10.02
N GLN A 850 7.97 -1.56 9.68
CA GLN A 850 7.53 -1.24 8.32
C GLN A 850 6.60 0.00 8.33
N GLY A 851 6.22 0.50 7.15
CA GLY A 851 5.20 1.54 6.99
C GLY A 851 5.72 2.98 6.91
N GLY A 852 6.51 3.31 5.88
CA GLY A 852 6.98 4.67 5.60
C GLY A 852 7.33 4.88 4.12
N ARG A 853 7.59 6.13 3.72
CA ARG A 853 8.05 6.49 2.36
C ARG A 853 9.13 7.57 2.38
N VAL A 854 10.26 7.26 1.72
CA VAL A 854 11.37 8.18 1.47
C VAL A 854 10.94 9.35 0.60
N VAL A 855 11.36 10.57 0.96
CA VAL A 855 11.14 11.79 0.17
C VAL A 855 12.42 12.21 -0.55
N GLY A 856 12.33 12.35 -1.88
CA GLY A 856 13.47 12.70 -2.74
C GLY A 856 14.37 11.51 -3.14
N GLY A 857 14.03 10.28 -2.71
CA GLY A 857 14.67 9.06 -3.19
C GLY A 857 14.26 8.75 -4.63
N GLY A 858 15.11 9.12 -5.60
CA GLY A 858 14.92 8.74 -7.00
C GLY A 858 15.03 7.23 -7.20
N SER A 859 14.24 6.65 -8.10
CA SER A 859 14.24 5.22 -8.43
C SER A 859 15.59 4.75 -8.95
N THR A 860 16.46 4.29 -8.05
CA THR A 860 17.84 3.87 -8.35
C THR A 860 18.09 2.46 -7.80
N GLY A 861 17.68 1.46 -8.58
CA GLY A 861 18.06 0.08 -8.30
C GLY A 861 19.57 -0.12 -8.50
N LYS A 862 20.34 -0.14 -7.40
CA LYS A 862 21.70 -0.70 -7.30
C LYS A 862 22.18 -0.72 -5.85
N THR A 863 22.00 -1.85 -5.16
CA THR A 863 22.80 -2.18 -3.98
C THR A 863 24.16 -2.73 -4.43
N SER A 864 25.26 -2.08 -4.06
CA SER A 864 26.59 -2.68 -4.07
C SER A 864 27.28 -2.44 -2.73
N THR A 865 27.94 -3.48 -2.22
CA THR A 865 28.54 -3.47 -0.88
C THR A 865 30.06 -3.40 -0.96
N GLY A 866 30.63 -2.36 -0.35
CA GLY A 866 31.94 -2.49 0.33
C GLY A 866 33.21 -2.67 -0.51
N ARG A 867 33.66 -1.57 -1.13
CA ARG A 867 35.06 -1.06 -1.01
C ARG A 867 36.23 -1.93 -1.52
N GLY A 868 36.80 -1.57 -2.68
CA GLY A 868 38.16 -1.98 -3.07
C GLY A 868 38.67 -1.36 -4.39
N GLY A 869 39.84 -0.71 -4.34
CA GLY A 869 40.83 -0.56 -5.42
C GLY A 869 40.46 0.01 -6.81
N GLU A 870 40.99 1.20 -7.10
CA GLU A 870 41.49 1.65 -8.43
C GLU A 870 40.50 1.80 -9.62
N GLY A 871 40.98 2.43 -10.71
CA GLY A 871 40.25 2.55 -12.00
C GLY A 871 39.77 3.96 -12.38
N ILE A 872 40.67 4.82 -12.87
CA ILE A 872 40.30 6.12 -13.47
C ILE A 872 39.83 5.90 -14.92
N SER A 873 38.68 6.45 -15.28
CA SER A 873 38.40 6.90 -16.65
C SER A 873 37.28 7.95 -16.67
N ALA A 874 37.41 8.97 -17.51
CA ALA A 874 36.41 10.01 -17.71
C ALA A 874 36.20 10.23 -19.22
N ALA A 875 34.96 10.16 -19.69
CA ALA A 875 34.59 10.42 -21.07
C ALA A 875 33.12 10.90 -21.18
N SER A 876 32.82 11.59 -22.28
CA SER A 876 31.47 11.97 -22.74
C SER A 876 30.53 12.62 -21.72
N ALA A 877 30.66 13.95 -21.56
CA ALA A 877 29.50 14.79 -21.27
C ALA A 877 28.83 15.21 -22.59
N GLY A 878 27.50 15.26 -22.62
CA GLY A 878 26.68 15.71 -23.76
C GLY A 878 25.32 16.22 -23.25
N PRO A 879 24.71 17.25 -23.86
CA PRO A 879 23.63 18.01 -23.22
C PRO A 879 22.24 17.43 -23.46
N ALA A 880 21.38 17.45 -22.43
CA ALA A 880 19.95 17.19 -22.56
C ALA A 880 19.11 17.93 -21.48
N GLY A 881 17.98 18.46 -21.93
CA GLY A 881 16.79 19.00 -21.24
C GLY A 881 16.74 19.19 -19.72
N GLU A 882 16.32 20.39 -19.30
CA GLU A 882 15.61 20.61 -18.03
C GLU A 882 14.17 20.05 -18.12
N GLU A 883 13.98 18.74 -17.96
CA GLU A 883 12.63 18.14 -17.87
C GLU A 883 12.26 17.72 -16.45
N GLY A 884 11.27 18.41 -15.88
CA GLY A 884 10.33 17.85 -14.91
C GLY A 884 10.88 17.38 -13.56
N ASP A 885 11.09 18.30 -12.62
CA ASP A 885 11.15 18.02 -11.17
C ASP A 885 9.86 17.27 -10.77
N GLY A 886 9.91 15.93 -10.70
CA GLY A 886 8.74 15.03 -10.74
C GLY A 886 7.88 14.97 -9.47
N TRP A 887 7.27 16.09 -9.08
CA TRP A 887 6.45 16.22 -7.87
C TRP A 887 4.98 16.48 -8.21
N LYS A 888 4.08 15.56 -7.85
CA LYS A 888 2.66 15.89 -7.70
C LYS A 888 2.45 16.57 -6.34
N GLU A 889 2.39 17.90 -6.33
CA GLU A 889 2.21 18.70 -5.09
C GLU A 889 0.89 18.43 -4.35
N SER A 890 -0.04 17.70 -4.99
CA SER A 890 -1.37 17.34 -4.46
C SER A 890 -1.39 16.36 -3.29
N GLU A 891 -0.25 15.77 -2.88
CA GLU A 891 -0.18 14.96 -1.64
C GLU A 891 0.06 15.79 -0.37
N ILE A 892 0.43 17.07 -0.49
CA ILE A 892 0.82 17.93 0.65
C ILE A 892 -0.11 19.14 0.80
N GLN A 893 -0.72 19.62 -0.29
CA GLN A 893 -1.73 20.68 -0.22
C GLN A 893 -3.10 20.12 0.19
N CYS A 894 -3.83 20.87 1.02
CA CYS A 894 -5.28 20.71 1.23
C CYS A 894 -6.06 20.97 -0.08
#